data_AF-A0A814SQQ0-F1
#
_entry.id   AF-A0A814SQQ0-F1
#
_cell.length_a   1.000
_cell.length_b   1.000
_cell.length_c   1.000
_cell.angle_alpha   90.00
_cell.angle_beta   90.00
_cell.angle_gamma   90.00
#
_symmetry.space_group_name_H-M   'P 1'
#
loop_
_entity.id
_entity.type
_entity.pdbx_description
1 polymer ?
#
loop_
_entity_poly.entity_id
_entity_poly.type
_entity_poly.pdbx_seq_one_letter_code
_entity_poly.pdbx_strand_id
1 'polypeptide(L)'
;MYIRFFIGHDVIAQAQSGTGKTATFSISILQRIDINFKETQALILAPTRELAQQIQKVVLALGDYMGVTCYACVGGTKVQDDMKRLESGVQIVVGTPGRVHDMLSRSILRRKNIKMLVLDEADEMLKEGFKEQIYNIFVMMPEDIQTILISATMATEILNVTKRFMENPIKILVKKEELTLEGIRQFYINVERENNKMDTLCDLYETMSITKAVIFCNTRRKVEFLTEKLSARDFTVSAMCGNMDQKDRETIMKEFRSGSSRILIATDLLARGIDVQQVNIVINYDLPNNRENYIHRFTATLNNLTNCIKCIGEASTTISVRHDVIAQAQSGTGKTATFSISILQRIDINFKETQALILAPTRELAQQIQKVVLALGDYMGVTCYACVGGTKVQDDMKRLESGVQIVVGTPGRVHDMLSRSILRRKNIKMLVLDEADEMLKEGFKEQIYNIFVMMPEDIQTILISATMATEILNVTKRFMDNPIKILVKKEELTLEGIRQFYINVERENNKLDTLCDLYETMSITKAVIFCNTRRKVEFLTEKLSARDFTVSAICGNMDQKDRETIMKEFRSGSSRILIATDLLARGIDVQQVNIVINYDIPNNRENYIHRIGRGGRFGRRGVAINFVTEEDRSVLRDIEQFYNTRIQEMPMSVADFL
;
A
#
# COMPACT_ATOMS: atom_id res chain seq x y z
N MET A 1 -10.44 -7.07 -3.28
CA MET A 1 -11.72 -7.66 -2.86
C MET A 1 -12.68 -7.98 -4.01
N TYR A 2 -12.56 -7.42 -5.23
CA TYR A 2 -13.68 -7.47 -6.19
C TYR A 2 -13.42 -8.09 -7.57
N ILE A 3 -12.18 -8.47 -7.91
CA ILE A 3 -11.83 -8.60 -9.33
C ILE A 3 -12.54 -9.79 -10.03
N ARG A 4 -12.85 -10.88 -9.30
CA ARG A 4 -13.60 -12.00 -9.87
C ARG A 4 -15.11 -11.74 -10.00
N PHE A 5 -15.66 -10.84 -9.17
CA PHE A 5 -17.06 -10.45 -9.26
C PHE A 5 -17.34 -9.49 -10.42
N PHE A 6 -16.32 -8.74 -10.85
CA PHE A 6 -16.40 -7.80 -11.97
C PHE A 6 -16.19 -8.42 -13.35
N ILE A 7 -16.16 -9.74 -13.52
CA ILE A 7 -16.01 -10.35 -14.84
C ILE A 7 -17.26 -11.14 -15.18
N GLY A 8 -18.00 -10.67 -16.19
CA GLY A 8 -19.13 -11.41 -16.78
C GLY A 8 -20.49 -11.23 -16.11
N HIS A 9 -20.56 -10.52 -14.97
CA HIS A 9 -21.82 -10.21 -14.28
C HIS A 9 -21.97 -8.71 -14.04
N ASP A 10 -23.20 -8.23 -14.00
CA ASP A 10 -23.47 -6.89 -13.50
C ASP A 10 -23.13 -6.80 -12.02
N VAL A 11 -22.60 -5.68 -11.59
CA VAL A 11 -22.15 -5.49 -10.20
C VAL A 11 -22.69 -4.21 -9.63
N ILE A 12 -23.28 -4.30 -8.44
CA ILE A 12 -23.62 -3.16 -7.59
C ILE A 12 -22.69 -3.21 -6.39
N ALA A 13 -21.75 -2.27 -6.32
CA ALA A 13 -20.85 -2.15 -5.19
C ALA A 13 -21.21 -0.91 -4.35
N GLN A 14 -21.61 -1.14 -3.09
CA GLN A 14 -21.68 -0.09 -2.10
C GLN A 14 -20.33 0.03 -1.41
N ALA A 15 -19.61 1.13 -1.65
CA ALA A 15 -18.29 1.33 -1.06
C ALA A 15 -18.00 2.83 -0.85
N GLN A 16 -17.42 3.19 0.29
CA GLN A 16 -17.12 4.58 0.65
C GLN A 16 -15.89 5.12 -0.10
N SER A 17 -15.70 6.43 -0.14
CA SER A 17 -14.52 7.04 -0.76
C SER A 17 -13.23 6.58 -0.04
N GLY A 18 -12.14 6.37 -0.80
CA GLY A 18 -10.87 5.88 -0.26
C GLY A 18 -10.71 4.36 -0.16
N THR A 19 -11.74 3.55 -0.47
CA THR A 19 -11.66 2.07 -0.39
C THR A 19 -11.01 1.39 -1.62
N GLY A 20 -10.27 2.13 -2.45
CA GLY A 20 -9.62 1.58 -3.65
C GLY A 20 -10.55 1.23 -4.82
N LYS A 21 -11.74 1.83 -4.88
CA LYS A 21 -12.80 1.57 -5.90
C LYS A 21 -12.29 1.79 -7.32
N THR A 22 -11.65 2.93 -7.56
CA THR A 22 -11.12 3.32 -8.87
C THR A 22 -10.13 2.32 -9.44
N ALA A 23 -9.14 1.91 -8.64
CA ALA A 23 -8.17 0.89 -9.05
C ALA A 23 -8.86 -0.42 -9.40
N THR A 24 -9.85 -0.80 -8.60
CA THR A 24 -10.54 -2.08 -8.73
C THR A 24 -11.26 -2.23 -10.06
N PHE A 25 -12.13 -1.28 -10.43
CA PHE A 25 -12.79 -1.37 -11.74
C PHE A 25 -11.83 -1.09 -12.90
N SER A 26 -10.79 -0.26 -12.68
CA SER A 26 -9.79 -0.01 -13.71
C SER A 26 -9.05 -1.29 -14.09
N ILE A 27 -8.66 -2.11 -13.10
CA ILE A 27 -8.04 -3.43 -13.36
C ILE A 27 -9.03 -4.35 -14.08
N SER A 28 -10.30 -4.38 -13.67
CA SER A 28 -11.33 -5.18 -14.33
C SER A 28 -11.54 -4.79 -15.80
N ILE A 29 -11.51 -3.50 -16.12
CA ILE A 29 -11.53 -3.00 -17.51
C ILE A 29 -10.30 -3.50 -18.26
N LEU A 30 -9.11 -3.25 -17.71
CA LEU A 30 -7.83 -3.60 -18.36
C LEU A 30 -7.73 -5.11 -18.65
N GLN A 31 -8.35 -5.95 -17.82
CA GLN A 31 -8.42 -7.40 -18.04
C GLN A 31 -9.33 -7.83 -19.20
N ARG A 32 -10.30 -7.01 -19.63
CA ARG A 32 -11.32 -7.38 -20.62
C ARG A 32 -11.12 -6.71 -21.98
N ILE A 33 -10.38 -5.61 -22.04
CA ILE A 33 -10.08 -4.93 -23.30
C ILE A 33 -9.05 -5.70 -24.13
N ASP A 34 -9.19 -5.62 -25.45
CA ASP A 34 -8.14 -6.04 -26.38
C ASP A 34 -7.25 -4.85 -26.72
N ILE A 35 -5.98 -4.91 -26.31
CA ILE A 35 -5.01 -3.82 -26.51
C ILE A 35 -4.73 -3.54 -27.98
N ASN A 36 -4.86 -4.55 -28.85
CA ASN A 36 -4.60 -4.42 -30.28
C ASN A 36 -5.74 -3.71 -31.02
N PHE A 37 -6.92 -3.61 -30.38
CA PHE A 37 -8.12 -3.06 -30.98
C PHE A 37 -8.32 -1.60 -30.56
N LYS A 38 -7.95 -0.65 -31.43
CA LYS A 38 -7.96 0.81 -31.18
C LYS A 38 -9.33 1.46 -31.33
N GLU A 39 -10.36 0.85 -30.75
CA GLU A 39 -11.68 1.48 -30.58
C GLU A 39 -12.13 1.38 -29.13
N THR A 40 -13.11 2.20 -28.75
CA THR A 40 -13.58 2.24 -27.36
C THR A 40 -14.26 0.92 -27.01
N GLN A 41 -13.69 0.26 -26.00
CA GLN A 41 -14.13 -1.02 -25.47
C GLN A 41 -14.68 -0.92 -24.05
N ALA A 42 -14.38 0.16 -23.33
CA ALA A 42 -14.93 0.43 -22.01
C ALA A 42 -15.28 1.92 -21.85
N LEU A 43 -16.41 2.17 -21.20
CA LEU A 43 -16.92 3.51 -20.92
C LEU A 43 -17.09 3.69 -19.41
N ILE A 44 -16.53 4.77 -18.86
CA ILE A 44 -16.59 5.11 -17.44
C ILE A 44 -17.28 6.46 -17.29
N LEU A 45 -18.36 6.51 -16.54
CA LEU A 45 -19.08 7.72 -16.18
C LEU A 45 -18.66 8.19 -14.78
N ALA A 46 -18.36 9.48 -14.66
CA ALA A 46 -18.03 10.14 -13.41
C ALA A 46 -18.82 11.44 -13.25
N PRO A 47 -19.20 11.84 -12.02
CA PRO A 47 -20.02 13.04 -11.77
C PRO A 47 -19.33 14.34 -12.13
N THR A 48 -18.01 14.42 -11.97
CA THR A 48 -17.24 15.66 -12.12
C THR A 48 -16.10 15.52 -13.13
N ARG A 49 -15.63 16.66 -13.64
CA ARG A 49 -14.51 16.72 -14.59
C ARG A 49 -13.21 16.26 -13.93
N GLU A 50 -13.02 16.69 -12.70
CA GLU A 50 -11.85 16.42 -11.87
C GLU A 50 -11.74 14.91 -11.59
N LEU A 51 -12.86 14.28 -11.22
CA LEU A 51 -12.89 12.83 -10.99
C LEU A 51 -12.62 12.05 -12.28
N ALA A 52 -13.21 12.46 -13.40
CA ALA A 52 -12.94 11.82 -14.70
C ALA A 52 -11.46 11.89 -15.10
N GLN A 53 -10.81 13.04 -14.91
CA GLN A 53 -9.38 13.20 -15.16
C GLN A 53 -8.53 12.36 -14.21
N GLN A 54 -8.92 12.25 -12.95
CA GLN A 54 -8.24 11.40 -11.96
C GLN A 54 -8.33 9.92 -12.36
N ILE A 55 -9.53 9.44 -12.72
CA ILE A 55 -9.73 8.07 -13.19
C ILE A 55 -8.87 7.81 -14.43
N GLN A 56 -8.83 8.73 -15.41
CA GLN A 56 -7.96 8.60 -16.58
C GLN A 56 -6.49 8.41 -16.16
N LYS A 57 -5.98 9.22 -15.23
CA LYS A 57 -4.60 9.08 -14.73
C LYS A 57 -4.36 7.71 -14.10
N VAL A 58 -5.32 7.21 -13.31
CA VAL A 58 -5.22 5.88 -12.68
C VAL A 58 -5.23 4.76 -13.72
N VAL A 59 -6.13 4.81 -14.71
CA VAL A 59 -6.21 3.82 -15.80
C VAL A 59 -4.94 3.81 -16.64
N LEU A 60 -4.43 4.99 -17.02
CA LEU A 60 -3.16 5.10 -17.75
C LEU A 60 -1.98 4.59 -16.93
N ALA A 61 -1.90 4.94 -15.66
CA ALA A 61 -0.84 4.45 -14.77
C ALA A 61 -0.90 2.93 -14.59
N LEU A 62 -2.09 2.34 -14.57
CA LEU A 62 -2.30 0.90 -14.46
C LEU A 62 -2.00 0.14 -15.75
N GLY A 63 -2.26 0.75 -16.91
CA GLY A 63 -2.14 0.10 -18.22
C GLY A 63 -0.96 0.60 -19.07
N ASP A 64 -0.03 1.36 -18.49
CA ASP A 64 1.13 1.95 -19.19
C ASP A 64 1.92 0.88 -19.96
N TYR A 65 2.21 -0.24 -19.31
CA TYR A 65 2.91 -1.39 -19.91
C TYR A 65 2.12 -2.11 -21.02
N MET A 66 0.79 -2.00 -21.01
CA MET A 66 -0.09 -2.58 -22.02
C MET A 66 -0.17 -1.71 -23.28
N GLY A 67 0.37 -0.48 -23.23
CA GLY A 67 0.17 0.53 -24.25
C GLY A 67 -1.30 0.94 -24.38
N VAL A 68 -2.08 0.86 -23.30
CA VAL A 68 -3.49 1.22 -23.33
C VAL A 68 -3.65 2.72 -23.58
N THR A 69 -4.65 3.11 -24.38
CA THR A 69 -5.05 4.51 -24.48
C THR A 69 -6.35 4.75 -23.72
N CYS A 70 -6.34 5.81 -22.92
CA CYS A 70 -7.48 6.25 -22.13
C CYS A 70 -7.64 7.77 -22.27
N TYR A 71 -8.88 8.24 -22.40
CA TYR A 71 -9.17 9.67 -22.61
C TYR A 71 -10.35 10.14 -21.76
N ALA A 72 -10.20 11.29 -21.10
CA ALA A 72 -11.26 11.95 -20.35
C ALA A 72 -12.03 12.94 -21.24
N CYS A 73 -13.26 12.56 -21.61
CA CYS A 73 -14.20 13.36 -22.37
C CYS A 73 -15.15 14.11 -21.41
N VAL A 74 -14.81 15.36 -21.08
CA VAL A 74 -15.47 16.13 -20.02
C VAL A 74 -16.04 17.45 -20.54
N GLY A 75 -17.10 17.96 -19.90
CA GLY A 75 -17.65 19.29 -20.22
C GLY A 75 -16.62 20.42 -20.09
N GLY A 76 -16.88 21.60 -20.65
CA GLY A 76 -16.01 22.79 -20.47
C GLY A 76 -14.66 22.76 -21.20
N THR A 77 -14.42 21.75 -22.05
CA THR A 77 -13.34 21.74 -23.07
C THR A 77 -13.95 21.92 -24.47
N LYS A 78 -13.12 22.30 -25.45
CA LYS A 78 -13.55 22.41 -26.84
C LYS A 78 -13.93 21.03 -27.36
N VAL A 79 -15.17 20.89 -27.83
CA VAL A 79 -15.71 19.64 -28.38
C VAL A 79 -14.81 19.09 -29.49
N GLN A 80 -14.26 19.95 -30.35
CA GLN A 80 -13.35 19.56 -31.44
C GLN A 80 -12.12 18.78 -30.97
N ASP A 81 -11.61 19.05 -29.76
CA ASP A 81 -10.46 18.33 -29.22
C ASP A 81 -10.85 16.90 -28.82
N ASP A 82 -12.05 16.71 -28.25
CA ASP A 82 -12.61 15.39 -27.97
C ASP A 82 -12.81 14.61 -29.28
N MET A 83 -13.35 15.25 -30.33
CA MET A 83 -13.58 14.60 -31.63
C MET A 83 -12.29 14.03 -32.20
N LYS A 84 -11.25 14.87 -32.30
CA LYS A 84 -9.95 14.46 -32.83
C LYS A 84 -9.34 13.30 -32.05
N ARG A 85 -9.47 13.31 -30.72
CA ARG A 85 -8.93 12.26 -29.87
C ARG A 85 -9.68 10.96 -30.03
N LEU A 86 -11.01 10.98 -30.01
CA LEU A 86 -11.83 9.78 -30.20
C LEU A 86 -11.63 9.16 -31.60
N GLU A 87 -11.52 9.99 -32.65
CA GLU A 87 -11.24 9.55 -34.02
C GLU A 87 -9.84 8.94 -34.17
N SER A 88 -8.86 9.39 -33.37
CA SER A 88 -7.51 8.80 -33.36
C SER A 88 -7.45 7.38 -32.78
N GLY A 89 -8.55 6.90 -32.20
CA GLY A 89 -8.69 5.57 -31.62
C GLY A 89 -8.31 5.55 -30.14
N VAL A 90 -9.33 5.46 -29.28
CA VAL A 90 -9.17 5.37 -27.81
C VAL A 90 -9.83 4.10 -27.28
N GLN A 91 -9.12 3.27 -26.52
CA GLN A 91 -9.69 2.02 -25.97
C GLN A 91 -10.59 2.24 -24.75
N ILE A 92 -10.29 3.21 -23.89
CA ILE A 92 -11.07 3.50 -22.68
C ILE A 92 -11.47 4.97 -22.67
N VAL A 93 -12.77 5.24 -22.56
CA VAL A 93 -13.27 6.61 -22.42
C VAL A 93 -13.82 6.80 -21.01
N VAL A 94 -13.35 7.85 -20.35
CA VAL A 94 -13.87 8.32 -19.07
C VAL A 94 -14.57 9.65 -19.32
N GLY A 95 -15.73 9.91 -18.75
CA GLY A 95 -16.37 11.20 -18.99
C GLY A 95 -17.54 11.53 -18.10
N THR A 96 -17.91 12.81 -18.14
CA THR A 96 -19.15 13.30 -17.51
C THR A 96 -20.35 12.89 -18.37
N PRO A 97 -21.49 12.45 -17.79
CA PRO A 97 -22.64 11.94 -18.55
C PRO A 97 -23.09 12.87 -19.69
N GLY A 98 -23.18 14.18 -19.45
CA GLY A 98 -23.59 15.13 -20.49
C GLY A 98 -22.68 15.15 -21.73
N ARG A 99 -21.35 15.16 -21.55
CA ARG A 99 -20.39 15.19 -22.66
C ARG A 99 -20.32 13.84 -23.39
N VAL A 100 -20.37 12.73 -22.65
CA VAL A 100 -20.40 11.38 -23.23
C VAL A 100 -21.65 11.18 -24.09
N HIS A 101 -22.82 11.59 -23.59
CA HIS A 101 -24.07 11.53 -24.33
C HIS A 101 -24.00 12.34 -25.64
N ASP A 102 -23.43 13.55 -25.61
CA ASP A 102 -23.22 14.37 -26.82
C ASP A 102 -22.32 13.66 -27.84
N MET A 103 -21.21 13.04 -27.40
CA MET A 103 -20.30 12.31 -28.30
C MET A 103 -20.92 11.04 -28.91
N LEU A 104 -21.75 10.32 -28.14
CA LEU A 104 -22.52 9.18 -28.64
C LEU A 104 -23.59 9.61 -29.63
N SER A 105 -24.34 10.67 -29.32
CA SER A 105 -25.40 11.20 -30.19
C SER A 105 -24.86 11.67 -31.54
N ARG A 106 -23.65 12.21 -31.55
CA ARG A 106 -22.93 12.60 -32.77
C ARG A 106 -22.28 11.43 -33.52
N SER A 107 -22.38 10.20 -33.00
CA SER A 107 -21.71 9.02 -33.54
C SER A 107 -20.17 9.11 -33.61
N ILE A 108 -19.58 10.02 -32.85
CA ILE A 108 -18.13 10.20 -32.74
C ILE A 108 -17.57 9.14 -31.81
N LEU A 109 -18.22 8.95 -30.65
CA LEU A 109 -17.95 7.82 -29.78
C LEU A 109 -18.68 6.59 -30.33
N ARG A 110 -17.92 5.61 -30.83
CA ARG A 110 -18.49 4.38 -31.38
C ARG A 110 -18.92 3.45 -30.25
N ARG A 111 -20.21 3.10 -30.20
CA ARG A 111 -20.79 2.23 -29.16
C ARG A 111 -20.63 0.72 -29.42
N LYS A 112 -20.40 0.32 -30.67
CA LYS A 112 -20.48 -1.09 -31.13
C LYS A 112 -19.61 -2.06 -30.33
N ASN A 113 -18.42 -1.63 -29.92
CA ASN A 113 -17.41 -2.49 -29.31
C ASN A 113 -17.27 -2.26 -27.80
N ILE A 114 -18.14 -1.45 -27.20
CA ILE A 114 -18.14 -1.19 -25.76
C ILE A 114 -18.66 -2.44 -25.03
N LYS A 115 -17.78 -3.12 -24.32
CA LYS A 115 -18.06 -4.36 -23.57
C LYS A 115 -18.42 -4.08 -22.10
N MET A 116 -18.08 -2.91 -21.59
CA MET A 116 -18.22 -2.56 -20.18
C MET A 116 -18.63 -1.10 -19.98
N LEU A 117 -19.64 -0.87 -19.15
CA LEU A 117 -20.06 0.44 -18.66
C LEU A 117 -19.86 0.52 -17.15
N VAL A 118 -19.11 1.51 -16.69
CA VAL A 118 -18.85 1.77 -15.26
C VAL A 118 -19.49 3.09 -14.86
N LEU A 119 -20.26 3.09 -13.76
CA LEU A 119 -20.80 4.29 -13.12
C LEU A 119 -20.10 4.46 -11.77
N ASP A 120 -19.13 5.38 -11.71
CA ASP A 120 -18.43 5.71 -10.47
C ASP A 120 -19.13 6.88 -9.75
N GLU A 121 -19.27 6.76 -8.43
CA GLU A 121 -20.04 7.71 -7.58
C GLU A 121 -21.46 7.97 -8.11
N ALA A 122 -22.22 6.89 -8.36
CA ALA A 122 -23.55 6.98 -8.96
C ALA A 122 -24.57 7.82 -8.15
N ASP A 123 -24.45 7.88 -6.83
CA ASP A 123 -25.23 8.80 -5.98
C ASP A 123 -24.99 10.25 -6.35
N GLU A 124 -23.73 10.65 -6.48
CA GLU A 124 -23.37 12.02 -6.83
C GLU A 124 -23.87 12.38 -8.24
N MET A 125 -23.76 11.45 -9.20
CA MET A 125 -24.30 11.69 -10.55
C MET A 125 -25.82 11.94 -10.54
N LEU A 126 -26.56 11.22 -9.69
CA LEU A 126 -28.01 11.42 -9.56
C LEU A 126 -28.33 12.73 -8.84
N LYS A 127 -27.58 13.09 -7.79
CA LYS A 127 -27.70 14.39 -7.09
C LYS A 127 -27.48 15.57 -8.03
N GLU A 128 -26.51 15.49 -8.94
CA GLU A 128 -26.19 16.50 -9.95
C GLU A 128 -27.20 16.54 -11.13
N GLY A 129 -28.24 15.68 -11.11
CA GLY A 129 -29.30 15.68 -12.11
C GLY A 129 -28.98 14.94 -13.41
N PHE A 130 -27.95 14.07 -13.44
CA PHE A 130 -27.56 13.33 -14.65
C PHE A 130 -28.41 12.10 -14.97
N LYS A 131 -29.52 11.89 -14.25
CA LYS A 131 -30.34 10.67 -14.34
C LYS A 131 -30.81 10.35 -15.77
N GLU A 132 -31.34 11.34 -16.48
CA GLU A 132 -31.84 11.16 -17.85
C GLU A 132 -30.69 10.92 -18.84
N GLN A 133 -29.56 11.60 -18.68
CA GLN A 133 -28.38 11.39 -19.52
C GLN A 133 -27.81 9.98 -19.34
N ILE A 134 -27.75 9.47 -18.10
CA ILE A 134 -27.33 8.08 -17.82
C ILE A 134 -28.27 7.10 -18.52
N TYR A 135 -29.58 7.33 -18.44
CA TYR A 135 -30.58 6.49 -19.13
C TYR A 135 -30.37 6.48 -20.63
N ASN A 136 -30.21 7.65 -21.24
CA ASN A 136 -29.99 7.77 -22.69
C ASN A 136 -28.68 7.10 -23.13
N ILE A 137 -27.60 7.25 -22.35
CA ILE A 137 -26.33 6.57 -22.62
C ILE A 137 -26.53 5.06 -22.58
N PHE A 138 -27.19 4.53 -21.55
CA PHE A 138 -27.40 3.10 -21.41
C PHE A 138 -28.23 2.51 -22.57
N VAL A 139 -29.33 3.17 -22.95
CA VAL A 139 -30.15 2.76 -24.11
C VAL A 139 -29.33 2.75 -25.42
N MET A 140 -28.26 3.54 -25.48
CA MET A 140 -27.35 3.53 -26.62
C MET A 140 -26.31 2.39 -26.57
N MET A 141 -26.13 1.69 -25.46
CA MET A 141 -25.11 0.63 -25.32
C MET A 141 -25.54 -0.69 -25.99
N PRO A 142 -24.59 -1.59 -26.30
CA PRO A 142 -24.89 -2.95 -26.76
C PRO A 142 -25.70 -3.77 -25.73
N GLU A 143 -26.46 -4.77 -26.19
CA GLU A 143 -27.32 -5.61 -25.33
C GLU A 143 -26.53 -6.50 -24.35
N ASP A 144 -25.32 -6.93 -24.73
CA ASP A 144 -24.44 -7.80 -23.94
C ASP A 144 -23.46 -7.03 -23.03
N ILE A 145 -23.73 -5.74 -22.80
CA ILE A 145 -22.85 -4.89 -22.01
C ILE A 145 -22.84 -5.31 -20.55
N GLN A 146 -21.64 -5.44 -19.98
CA GLN A 146 -21.49 -5.57 -18.54
C GLN A 146 -21.58 -4.20 -17.87
N THR A 147 -22.45 -4.06 -16.88
CA THR A 147 -22.63 -2.82 -16.13
C THR A 147 -22.08 -2.94 -14.71
N ILE A 148 -21.25 -1.98 -14.32
CA ILE A 148 -20.68 -1.86 -12.98
C ILE A 148 -21.17 -0.54 -12.39
N LEU A 149 -21.90 -0.62 -11.29
CA LEU A 149 -22.32 0.55 -10.53
C LEU A 149 -21.62 0.59 -9.18
N ILE A 150 -20.97 1.72 -8.90
CA ILE A 150 -20.27 1.96 -7.66
C ILE A 150 -20.84 3.22 -7.03
N SER A 151 -21.23 3.13 -5.76
CA SER A 151 -21.79 4.26 -5.03
C SER A 151 -21.52 4.17 -3.54
N ALA A 152 -21.44 5.31 -2.85
CA ALA A 152 -21.28 5.33 -1.40
C ALA A 152 -22.58 4.93 -0.68
N THR A 153 -23.72 5.21 -1.30
CA THR A 153 -25.05 4.93 -0.76
C THR A 153 -25.84 4.02 -1.69
N MET A 154 -26.85 3.32 -1.16
CA MET A 154 -27.79 2.51 -1.95
C MET A 154 -29.20 3.04 -1.76
N ALA A 155 -29.40 4.33 -2.06
CA ALA A 155 -30.70 4.96 -2.02
C ALA A 155 -31.67 4.30 -3.00
N THR A 156 -32.98 4.45 -2.77
CA THR A 156 -34.05 3.93 -3.64
C THR A 156 -33.89 4.39 -5.09
N GLU A 157 -33.39 5.60 -5.32
CA GLU A 157 -33.13 6.13 -6.66
C GLU A 157 -32.05 5.34 -7.41
N ILE A 158 -30.95 4.97 -6.73
CA ILE A 158 -29.90 4.10 -7.29
C ILE A 158 -30.47 2.72 -7.59
N LEU A 159 -31.24 2.15 -6.65
CA LEU A 159 -31.86 0.86 -6.86
C LEU A 159 -32.82 0.88 -8.06
N ASN A 160 -33.55 1.97 -8.26
CA ASN A 160 -34.45 2.13 -9.41
C ASN A 160 -33.68 2.23 -10.74
N VAL A 161 -32.52 2.90 -10.74
CA VAL A 161 -31.58 2.91 -11.87
C VAL A 161 -31.09 1.49 -12.15
N THR A 162 -30.60 0.76 -11.15
CA THR A 162 -30.08 -0.60 -11.34
C THR A 162 -31.12 -1.57 -11.89
N LYS A 163 -32.38 -1.49 -11.45
CA LYS A 163 -33.48 -2.35 -11.95
C LYS A 163 -33.78 -2.18 -13.43
N ARG A 164 -33.43 -1.05 -14.03
CA ARG A 164 -33.68 -0.77 -15.46
C ARG A 164 -32.56 -1.24 -16.36
N PHE A 165 -31.36 -1.41 -15.82
CA PHE A 165 -30.12 -1.50 -16.60
C PHE A 165 -29.26 -2.73 -16.26
N MET A 166 -29.62 -3.47 -15.22
CA MET A 166 -28.84 -4.61 -14.76
C MET A 166 -29.68 -5.87 -14.68
N GLU A 167 -29.09 -6.98 -15.09
CA GLU A 167 -29.67 -8.32 -15.00
C GLU A 167 -28.97 -9.12 -13.89
N ASN A 168 -29.73 -9.49 -12.85
CA ASN A 168 -29.25 -10.28 -11.71
C ASN A 168 -27.89 -9.80 -11.13
N PRO A 169 -27.76 -8.51 -10.77
CA PRO A 169 -26.47 -7.96 -10.36
C PRO A 169 -25.98 -8.57 -9.05
N ILE A 170 -24.68 -8.85 -9.03
CA ILE A 170 -23.97 -9.21 -7.80
C ILE A 170 -23.90 -7.97 -6.91
N LYS A 171 -24.48 -8.08 -5.71
CA LYS A 171 -24.47 -6.99 -4.73
C LYS A 171 -23.31 -7.17 -3.76
N ILE A 172 -22.39 -6.23 -3.79
CA ILE A 172 -21.24 -6.18 -2.89
C ILE A 172 -21.46 -5.02 -1.94
N LEU A 173 -21.94 -5.33 -0.74
CA LEU A 173 -22.21 -4.35 0.29
C LEU A 173 -21.02 -4.33 1.25
N VAL A 174 -20.16 -3.32 1.14
CA VAL A 174 -19.15 -3.10 2.18
C VAL A 174 -19.89 -2.65 3.43
N LYS A 175 -19.89 -3.49 4.47
CA LYS A 175 -20.49 -3.14 5.75
C LYS A 175 -19.92 -1.81 6.22
N LYS A 176 -20.81 -0.94 6.72
CA LYS A 176 -20.52 0.42 7.20
C LYS A 176 -19.44 0.47 8.29
N GLU A 177 -19.11 -0.68 8.88
CA GLU A 177 -18.27 -0.84 10.07
C GLU A 177 -16.82 -1.24 9.76
N GLU A 178 -16.44 -1.51 8.50
CA GLU A 178 -15.07 -1.93 8.15
C GLU A 178 -14.40 -1.02 7.10
N LEU A 179 -14.62 0.29 7.20
CA LEU A 179 -13.45 1.15 7.04
C LEU A 179 -12.78 1.11 8.40
N THR A 180 -11.77 0.27 8.52
CA THR A 180 -10.93 0.22 9.72
C THR A 180 -10.23 1.58 9.89
N LEU A 181 -10.96 2.51 10.53
CA LEU A 181 -10.42 3.59 11.34
C LEU A 181 -9.53 3.04 12.47
N GLU A 182 -9.36 1.72 12.60
CA GLU A 182 -8.38 1.05 13.46
C GLU A 182 -6.93 1.56 13.25
N GLY A 183 -6.65 2.27 12.14
CA GLY A 183 -5.38 2.96 11.93
C GLY A 183 -5.32 4.46 12.32
N ILE A 184 -6.46 5.11 12.59
CA ILE A 184 -6.55 6.57 12.84
C ILE A 184 -7.12 6.82 14.23
N ARG A 185 -6.26 7.27 15.15
CA ARG A 185 -6.70 7.76 16.46
C ARG A 185 -7.26 9.17 16.33
N GLN A 186 -8.47 9.38 16.85
CA GLN A 186 -9.14 10.68 16.83
C GLN A 186 -9.15 11.29 18.22
N PHE A 187 -8.89 12.59 18.28
CA PHE A 187 -8.90 13.37 19.51
C PHE A 187 -9.69 14.64 19.26
N TYR A 188 -10.30 15.20 20.30
CA TYR A 188 -10.87 16.53 20.28
C TYR A 188 -10.29 17.34 21.44
N ILE A 189 -10.12 18.64 21.22
CA ILE A 189 -9.75 19.59 22.27
C ILE A 189 -10.96 20.48 22.48
N ASN A 190 -11.49 20.50 23.70
CA ASN A 190 -12.58 21.40 24.04
C ASN A 190 -12.03 22.82 24.20
N VAL A 191 -12.50 23.74 23.37
CA VAL A 191 -12.08 25.14 23.38
C VAL A 191 -13.28 26.01 23.73
N GLU A 192 -13.23 26.71 24.85
CA GLU A 192 -14.38 27.47 25.38
C GLU A 192 -14.83 28.64 24.49
N ARG A 193 -13.88 29.27 23.80
CA ARG A 193 -14.12 30.47 22.98
C ARG A 193 -13.41 30.34 21.64
N GLU A 194 -14.05 30.82 20.58
CA GLU A 194 -13.51 30.76 19.21
C GLU A 194 -12.11 31.41 19.10
N ASN A 195 -11.91 32.52 19.80
CA ASN A 195 -10.63 33.25 19.79
C ASN A 195 -9.49 32.43 20.41
N ASN A 196 -9.79 31.52 21.34
CA ASN A 196 -8.79 30.69 22.01
C ASN A 196 -8.29 29.55 21.10
N LYS A 197 -9.00 29.22 20.02
CA LYS A 197 -8.59 28.13 19.12
C LYS A 197 -7.22 28.36 18.50
N MET A 198 -6.85 29.62 18.25
CA MET A 198 -5.54 29.97 17.69
C MET A 198 -4.42 29.68 18.68
N ASP A 199 -4.61 30.06 19.94
CA ASP A 199 -3.61 29.82 20.98
C ASP A 199 -3.54 28.33 21.30
N THR A 200 -4.67 27.63 21.39
CA THR A 200 -4.71 26.16 21.51
C THR A 200 -4.04 25.45 20.33
N LEU A 201 -4.19 25.96 19.11
CA LEU A 201 -3.50 25.42 17.94
C LEU A 201 -1.99 25.57 18.09
N CYS A 202 -1.50 26.71 18.58
CA CYS A 202 -0.07 26.92 18.83
C CYS A 202 0.45 26.03 19.98
N ASP A 203 -0.27 25.94 21.09
CA ASP A 203 0.08 25.04 22.20
C ASP A 203 0.20 23.58 21.71
N LEU A 204 -0.65 23.19 20.75
CA LEU A 204 -0.58 21.87 20.12
C LEU A 204 0.71 21.67 19.33
N TYR A 205 1.17 22.68 18.58
CA TYR A 205 2.44 22.63 17.86
C TYR A 205 3.67 22.71 18.78
N GLU A 206 3.55 23.34 19.95
CA GLU A 206 4.62 23.37 20.95
C GLU A 206 4.72 22.06 21.73
N THR A 207 3.57 21.44 22.04
CA THR A 207 3.50 20.21 22.86
C THR A 207 3.73 18.96 22.02
N MET A 208 3.40 18.98 20.73
CA MET A 208 3.53 17.84 19.83
C MET A 208 4.54 18.09 18.72
N SER A 209 5.39 17.10 18.43
CA SER A 209 6.29 17.14 17.27
C SER A 209 5.52 16.95 15.95
N ILE A 210 4.85 18.01 15.50
CA ILE A 210 4.07 18.02 14.25
C ILE A 210 5.01 18.33 13.07
N THR A 211 5.45 17.32 12.32
CA THR A 211 6.35 17.54 11.17
C THR A 211 5.63 18.16 9.96
N LYS A 212 4.47 17.64 9.58
CA LYS A 212 3.57 18.22 8.57
C LYS A 212 2.11 18.08 8.99
N ALA A 213 1.31 19.10 8.72
CA ALA A 213 -0.11 19.11 9.04
C ALA A 213 -0.96 19.69 7.91
N VAL A 214 -2.20 19.20 7.84
CA VAL A 214 -3.25 19.83 7.03
C VAL A 214 -4.29 20.40 7.98
N ILE A 215 -4.56 21.70 7.86
CA ILE A 215 -5.55 22.42 8.66
C ILE A 215 -6.74 22.76 7.78
N PHE A 216 -7.90 22.22 8.13
CA PHE A 216 -9.13 22.51 7.40
C PHE A 216 -9.94 23.61 8.06
N CYS A 217 -10.33 24.59 7.25
CA CYS A 217 -11.23 25.67 7.61
C CYS A 217 -12.48 25.64 6.73
N ASN A 218 -13.60 26.15 7.24
CA ASN A 218 -14.85 26.19 6.47
C ASN A 218 -14.88 27.35 5.48
N THR A 219 -14.10 28.42 5.70
CA THR A 219 -14.17 29.65 4.91
C THR A 219 -12.80 30.15 4.46
N ARG A 220 -12.76 30.82 3.30
CA ARG A 220 -11.55 31.43 2.74
C ARG A 220 -10.93 32.47 3.69
N ARG A 221 -11.77 33.34 4.27
CA ARG A 221 -11.34 34.37 5.23
C ARG A 221 -10.57 33.76 6.40
N LYS A 222 -10.96 32.56 6.83
CA LYS A 222 -10.31 31.86 7.94
C LYS A 222 -9.00 31.20 7.54
N VAL A 223 -8.92 30.69 6.31
CA VAL A 223 -7.65 30.25 5.73
C VAL A 223 -6.65 31.41 5.68
N GLU A 224 -7.07 32.58 5.16
CA GLU A 224 -6.25 33.80 5.10
C GLU A 224 -5.79 34.23 6.51
N PHE A 225 -6.74 34.32 7.46
CA PHE A 225 -6.45 34.67 8.85
C PHE A 225 -5.44 33.74 9.52
N LEU A 226 -5.62 32.41 9.41
CA LEU A 226 -4.69 31.46 10.02
C LEU A 226 -3.32 31.48 9.34
N THR A 227 -3.28 31.68 8.02
CA THR A 227 -2.02 31.77 7.27
C THR A 227 -1.21 32.95 7.77
N GLU A 228 -1.82 34.13 7.92
CA GLU A 228 -1.16 35.32 8.46
C GLU A 228 -0.67 35.09 9.90
N LYS A 229 -1.52 34.56 10.77
CA LYS A 229 -1.19 34.37 12.19
C LYS A 229 -0.12 33.32 12.45
N LEU A 230 -0.12 32.23 11.70
CA LEU A 230 0.92 31.20 11.81
C LEU A 230 2.23 31.67 11.17
N SER A 231 2.17 32.39 10.04
CA SER A 231 3.39 32.95 9.42
C SER A 231 4.05 34.01 10.31
N ALA A 232 3.28 34.82 11.03
CA ALA A 232 3.79 35.78 12.02
C ALA A 232 4.46 35.14 13.25
N ARG A 233 4.28 33.83 13.44
CA ARG A 233 4.91 33.02 14.49
C ARG A 233 5.96 32.06 13.91
N ASP A 234 6.53 32.41 12.74
CA ASP A 234 7.61 31.69 12.04
C ASP A 234 7.28 30.26 11.57
N PHE A 235 5.99 29.89 11.46
CA PHE A 235 5.61 28.64 10.82
C PHE A 235 5.70 28.75 9.30
N THR A 236 6.17 27.69 8.63
CA THR A 236 6.14 27.61 7.16
C THR A 236 4.77 27.11 6.69
N VAL A 237 3.97 28.02 6.14
CA VAL A 237 2.56 27.77 5.79
C VAL A 237 2.34 27.97 4.29
N SER A 238 1.59 27.07 3.68
CA SER A 238 0.95 27.29 2.38
C SER A 238 -0.57 27.24 2.53
N ALA A 239 -1.29 27.99 1.69
CA ALA A 239 -2.73 28.14 1.79
C ALA A 239 -3.41 27.82 0.46
N MET A 240 -4.46 27.00 0.48
CA MET A 240 -5.19 26.62 -0.72
C MET A 240 -6.69 26.85 -0.60
N CYS A 241 -7.27 27.60 -1.55
CA CYS A 241 -8.67 27.98 -1.56
C CYS A 241 -9.35 27.70 -2.91
N GLY A 242 -10.67 27.45 -2.89
CA GLY A 242 -11.42 26.97 -4.06
C GLY A 242 -11.42 27.85 -5.32
N ASN A 243 -11.03 29.13 -5.23
CA ASN A 243 -10.99 30.05 -6.38
C ASN A 243 -9.58 30.25 -6.95
N MET A 244 -8.57 29.54 -6.43
CA MET A 244 -7.20 29.63 -6.96
C MET A 244 -7.11 28.97 -8.33
N ASP A 245 -6.28 29.53 -9.20
CA ASP A 245 -6.01 28.91 -10.50
C ASP A 245 -5.22 27.60 -10.34
N GLN A 246 -5.21 26.79 -11.40
CA GLN A 246 -4.60 25.46 -11.35
C GLN A 246 -3.06 25.52 -11.19
N LYS A 247 -2.41 26.57 -11.71
CA LYS A 247 -0.96 26.71 -11.71
C LYS A 247 -0.44 27.08 -10.32
N ASP A 248 -1.16 27.96 -9.62
CA ASP A 248 -0.87 28.35 -8.25
C ASP A 248 -1.08 27.17 -7.30
N ARG A 249 -2.15 26.38 -7.51
CA ARG A 249 -2.38 25.14 -6.75
C ARG A 249 -1.25 24.15 -6.91
N GLU A 250 -0.77 23.95 -8.13
CA GLU A 250 0.35 23.03 -8.40
C GLU A 250 1.66 23.50 -7.75
N THR A 251 1.89 24.81 -7.73
CA THR A 251 3.06 25.42 -7.07
C THR A 251 3.01 25.19 -5.56
N ILE A 252 1.88 25.49 -4.93
CA ILE A 252 1.67 25.28 -3.49
C ILE A 252 1.78 23.80 -3.11
N MET A 253 1.22 22.92 -3.94
CA MET A 253 1.36 21.48 -3.72
C MET A 253 2.81 21.03 -3.85
N LYS A 254 3.58 21.60 -4.77
CA LYS A 254 5.00 21.30 -4.93
C LYS A 254 5.78 21.70 -3.67
N GLU A 255 5.53 22.90 -3.13
CA GLU A 255 6.13 23.40 -1.90
C GLU A 255 5.79 22.55 -0.68
N PHE A 256 4.53 22.15 -0.54
CA PHE A 256 4.10 21.31 0.57
C PHE A 256 4.66 19.88 0.45
N ARG A 257 4.74 19.34 -0.77
CA ARG A 257 5.34 18.02 -1.03
C ARG A 257 6.84 18.02 -0.76
N SER A 258 7.58 19.02 -1.24
CA SER A 258 9.02 19.17 -0.94
C SER A 258 9.29 19.40 0.54
N GLY A 259 8.29 19.81 1.31
CA GLY A 259 8.43 20.16 2.73
C GLY A 259 8.98 21.57 2.96
N SER A 260 8.95 22.41 1.92
CA SER A 260 9.21 23.85 2.01
C SER A 260 8.16 24.52 2.90
N SER A 261 6.91 24.06 2.85
CA SER A 261 5.90 24.35 3.87
C SER A 261 5.57 23.11 4.70
N ARG A 262 5.44 23.32 6.01
CA ARG A 262 5.06 22.28 6.99
C ARG A 262 3.55 22.26 7.24
N ILE A 263 2.87 23.38 7.02
CA ILE A 263 1.43 23.51 7.25
C ILE A 263 0.73 23.82 5.92
N LEU A 264 -0.25 22.99 5.55
CA LEU A 264 -1.18 23.29 4.46
C LEU A 264 -2.54 23.67 5.05
N ILE A 265 -3.00 24.88 4.80
CA ILE A 265 -4.32 25.35 5.25
C ILE A 265 -5.28 25.35 4.06
N ALA A 266 -6.40 24.62 4.15
CA ALA A 266 -7.29 24.41 3.02
C ALA A 266 -8.78 24.53 3.38
N THR A 267 -9.60 24.85 2.38
CA THR A 267 -11.06 24.76 2.45
C THR A 267 -11.60 23.39 2.03
N ASP A 268 -12.79 23.01 2.53
CA ASP A 268 -13.48 21.74 2.26
C ASP A 268 -13.55 21.31 0.78
N LEU A 269 -13.76 22.26 -0.12
CA LEU A 269 -13.92 21.99 -1.55
C LEU A 269 -12.68 21.31 -2.18
N LEU A 270 -11.53 21.38 -1.50
CA LEU A 270 -10.26 20.86 -1.94
C LEU A 270 -9.86 19.54 -1.27
N ALA A 271 -10.57 19.08 -0.23
CA ALA A 271 -10.31 17.77 0.37
C ALA A 271 -10.57 16.60 -0.62
N ARG A 272 -11.36 16.86 -1.67
CA ARG A 272 -11.60 15.94 -2.79
C ARG A 272 -10.41 16.01 -3.77
N GLY A 273 -9.49 15.05 -3.68
CA GLY A 273 -8.45 14.84 -4.71
C GLY A 273 -7.09 15.48 -4.44
N ILE A 274 -6.85 16.08 -3.27
CA ILE A 274 -5.48 16.39 -2.84
C ILE A 274 -4.78 15.07 -2.49
N ASP A 275 -3.72 14.76 -3.24
CA ASP A 275 -2.73 13.75 -2.88
C ASP A 275 -1.61 14.41 -2.07
N VAL A 276 -1.76 14.37 -0.74
CA VAL A 276 -0.77 14.80 0.25
C VAL A 276 -0.29 13.60 1.03
N GLN A 277 0.91 13.15 0.68
CA GLN A 277 1.64 12.16 1.45
C GLN A 277 2.24 12.80 2.71
N GLN A 278 2.53 11.98 3.73
CA GLN A 278 3.38 12.36 4.88
C GLN A 278 2.78 13.39 5.86
N VAL A 279 1.44 13.45 5.98
CA VAL A 279 0.77 14.31 6.97
C VAL A 279 0.69 13.57 8.32
N ASN A 280 1.24 14.16 9.38
CA ASN A 280 1.24 13.57 10.74
C ASN A 280 -0.11 13.72 11.43
N ILE A 281 -0.78 14.83 11.16
CA ILE A 281 -2.02 15.21 11.82
C ILE A 281 -2.89 16.02 10.85
N VAL A 282 -4.19 15.69 10.84
CA VAL A 282 -5.21 16.50 10.19
C VAL A 282 -5.95 17.26 11.28
N ILE A 283 -5.96 18.58 11.18
CA ILE A 283 -6.57 19.47 12.16
C ILE A 283 -7.85 20.05 11.56
N ASN A 284 -8.98 19.71 12.14
CA ASN A 284 -10.26 20.35 11.85
C ASN A 284 -10.37 21.62 12.70
N TYR A 285 -9.82 22.74 12.23
CA TYR A 285 -9.92 24.02 12.95
C TYR A 285 -11.38 24.47 13.06
N ASP A 286 -12.12 24.27 11.97
CA ASP A 286 -13.58 24.31 11.98
C ASP A 286 -14.13 22.89 11.85
N LEU A 287 -15.19 22.57 12.60
CA LEU A 287 -15.94 21.34 12.36
C LEU A 287 -16.57 21.41 10.96
N PRO A 288 -16.48 20.35 10.15
CA PRO A 288 -17.09 20.34 8.83
C PRO A 288 -18.60 20.45 8.94
N ASN A 289 -19.20 21.16 7.98
CA ASN A 289 -20.64 21.44 7.95
C ASN A 289 -21.49 20.19 7.64
N ASN A 290 -20.88 19.11 7.15
CA ASN A 290 -21.58 17.86 6.84
C ASN A 290 -20.65 16.64 7.00
N ARG A 291 -21.27 15.45 7.07
CA ARG A 291 -20.58 14.17 7.23
C ARG A 291 -19.65 13.83 6.06
N GLU A 292 -20.02 14.19 4.83
CA GLU A 292 -19.22 13.90 3.64
C GLU A 292 -17.89 14.66 3.67
N ASN A 293 -17.91 15.96 3.99
CA ASN A 293 -16.72 16.78 4.19
C ASN A 293 -15.84 16.23 5.31
N TYR A 294 -16.45 15.78 6.41
CA TYR A 294 -15.69 15.10 7.48
C TYR A 294 -14.90 13.92 6.93
N ILE A 295 -15.55 13.00 6.21
CA ILE A 295 -14.88 11.83 5.61
C ILE A 295 -13.81 12.26 4.59
N HIS A 296 -14.12 13.23 3.71
CA HIS A 296 -13.20 13.69 2.68
C HIS A 296 -11.89 14.26 3.26
N ARG A 297 -11.98 15.05 4.35
CA ARG A 297 -10.82 15.60 5.06
C ARG A 297 -9.86 14.51 5.56
N PHE A 298 -10.37 13.33 5.95
CA PHE A 298 -9.53 12.19 6.32
C PHE A 298 -8.96 11.46 5.12
N THR A 299 -9.77 11.23 4.06
CA THR A 299 -9.30 10.49 2.88
C THR A 299 -8.18 11.19 2.10
N ALA A 300 -8.04 12.52 2.19
CA ALA A 300 -6.94 13.28 1.60
C ALA A 300 -5.54 12.81 2.06
N THR A 301 -5.45 12.12 3.22
CA THR A 301 -4.19 11.59 3.78
C THR A 301 -3.97 10.09 3.56
N LEU A 302 -4.96 9.37 3.00
CA LEU A 302 -4.96 7.90 2.87
C LEU A 302 -4.49 7.38 1.50
N ASN A 303 -4.09 8.25 0.58
CA ASN A 303 -3.71 7.87 -0.79
C ASN A 303 -2.29 7.30 -0.90
N ASN A 304 -1.98 6.25 -0.14
CA ASN A 304 -0.81 5.38 -0.39
C ASN A 304 -1.12 4.23 -1.38
N LEU A 305 -2.28 4.27 -2.02
CA LEU A 305 -2.71 3.25 -2.99
C LEU A 305 -1.94 3.32 -4.32
N THR A 306 -1.31 4.44 -4.68
CA THR A 306 -0.74 4.66 -6.01
C THR A 306 0.46 3.74 -6.35
N ASN A 307 1.27 3.39 -5.35
CA ASN A 307 2.41 2.45 -5.55
C ASN A 307 1.98 0.97 -5.48
N CYS A 308 0.92 0.65 -4.72
CA CYS A 308 0.25 -0.66 -4.80
C CYS A 308 -0.32 -0.89 -6.21
N ILE A 309 -0.91 0.15 -6.80
CA ILE A 309 -1.64 0.12 -8.07
C ILE A 309 -0.73 -0.26 -9.25
N LYS A 310 0.50 0.27 -9.36
CA LYS A 310 1.42 -0.14 -10.45
C LYS A 310 1.73 -1.63 -10.44
N CYS A 311 2.15 -2.19 -9.31
CA CYS A 311 2.42 -3.64 -9.21
C CYS A 311 1.16 -4.49 -9.38
N ILE A 312 0.00 -4.03 -8.89
CA ILE A 312 -1.28 -4.76 -8.99
C ILE A 312 -1.80 -4.77 -10.44
N GLY A 313 -1.74 -3.66 -11.16
CA GLY A 313 -2.16 -3.55 -12.56
C GLY A 313 -1.22 -4.27 -13.53
N GLU A 314 0.09 -4.20 -13.29
CA GLU A 314 1.11 -4.83 -14.14
C GLU A 314 1.13 -6.36 -13.99
N ALA A 315 0.99 -6.87 -12.77
CA ALA A 315 1.02 -8.31 -12.53
C ALA A 315 -0.35 -8.97 -12.74
N SER A 316 -1.49 -8.36 -12.37
CA SER A 316 -2.79 -9.05 -12.48
C SER A 316 -3.23 -9.31 -13.91
N THR A 317 -2.91 -8.42 -14.85
CA THR A 317 -3.25 -8.62 -16.27
C THR A 317 -2.25 -9.57 -16.94
N THR A 318 -0.96 -9.44 -16.64
CA THR A 318 0.08 -10.36 -17.12
C THR A 318 -0.09 -11.79 -16.61
N ILE A 319 -0.42 -11.97 -15.33
CA ILE A 319 -0.68 -13.28 -14.72
C ILE A 319 -1.89 -13.95 -15.38
N SER A 320 -2.88 -13.17 -15.84
CA SER A 320 -4.04 -13.69 -16.57
C SER A 320 -3.67 -14.38 -17.89
N VAL A 321 -2.59 -13.94 -18.56
CA VAL A 321 -2.11 -14.49 -19.86
C VAL A 321 -1.22 -15.73 -19.68
N ARG A 322 -1.13 -16.32 -18.48
CA ARG A 322 -0.40 -17.58 -18.19
C ARG A 322 1.13 -17.53 -18.44
N HIS A 323 1.70 -16.33 -18.58
CA HIS A 323 3.15 -16.17 -18.65
C HIS A 323 3.77 -16.18 -17.25
N ASP A 324 5.01 -16.63 -17.16
CA ASP A 324 5.81 -16.48 -15.96
C ASP A 324 6.09 -15.00 -15.69
N VAL A 325 6.17 -14.62 -14.41
CA VAL A 325 6.31 -13.21 -14.02
C VAL A 325 7.44 -13.06 -13.03
N ILE A 326 8.36 -12.14 -13.31
CA ILE A 326 9.35 -11.65 -12.35
C ILE A 326 8.96 -10.23 -11.98
N ALA A 327 8.56 -10.03 -10.73
CA ALA A 327 8.23 -8.72 -10.20
C ALA A 327 9.27 -8.29 -9.16
N GLN A 328 10.00 -7.21 -9.48
CA GLN A 328 10.83 -6.53 -8.50
C GLN A 328 10.01 -5.46 -7.80
N ALA A 329 9.79 -5.61 -6.50
CA ALA A 329 9.01 -4.64 -5.74
C ALA A 329 9.43 -4.60 -4.26
N GLN A 330 9.41 -3.40 -3.66
CA GLN A 330 9.85 -3.18 -2.27
C GLN A 330 8.85 -3.73 -1.24
N SER A 331 9.26 -3.81 0.03
CA SER A 331 8.34 -4.14 1.13
C SER A 331 7.23 -3.08 1.27
N GLY A 332 5.98 -3.51 1.46
CA GLY A 332 4.86 -2.59 1.69
C GLY A 332 4.18 -2.04 0.43
N THR A 333 4.58 -2.47 -0.77
CA THR A 333 3.98 -2.06 -2.05
C THR A 333 2.79 -2.93 -2.49
N GLY A 334 2.13 -3.63 -1.55
CA GLY A 334 0.92 -4.43 -1.85
C GLY A 334 1.15 -5.75 -2.58
N LYS A 335 2.40 -6.22 -2.70
CA LYS A 335 2.80 -7.46 -3.42
C LYS A 335 1.95 -8.67 -3.03
N THR A 336 1.76 -8.88 -1.73
CA THR A 336 0.98 -9.98 -1.19
C THR A 336 -0.46 -9.97 -1.68
N ALA A 337 -1.10 -8.79 -1.71
CA ALA A 337 -2.45 -8.67 -2.23
C ALA A 337 -2.50 -8.98 -3.73
N THR A 338 -1.50 -8.53 -4.49
CA THR A 338 -1.41 -8.76 -5.94
C THR A 338 -1.48 -10.24 -6.29
N PHE A 339 -0.51 -11.03 -5.86
CA PHE A 339 -0.49 -12.46 -6.23
C PHE A 339 -1.63 -13.23 -5.58
N SER A 340 -2.08 -12.83 -4.37
CA SER A 340 -3.23 -13.47 -3.73
C SER A 340 -4.50 -13.28 -4.57
N ILE A 341 -4.73 -12.08 -5.08
CA ILE A 341 -5.86 -11.80 -5.98
C ILE A 341 -5.73 -12.61 -7.27
N SER A 342 -4.53 -12.66 -7.87
CA SER A 342 -4.30 -13.43 -9.10
C SER A 342 -4.55 -14.94 -8.90
N ILE A 343 -4.15 -15.48 -7.74
CA ILE A 343 -4.45 -16.85 -7.37
C ILE A 343 -5.95 -17.05 -7.25
N LEU A 344 -6.63 -16.21 -6.46
CA LEU A 344 -8.06 -16.31 -6.21
C LEU A 344 -8.90 -16.21 -7.49
N GLN A 345 -8.45 -15.44 -8.49
CA GLN A 345 -9.09 -15.38 -9.81
C GLN A 345 -9.05 -16.70 -10.57
N ARG A 346 -7.96 -17.46 -10.43
CA ARG A 346 -7.68 -18.65 -11.26
C ARG A 346 -8.11 -19.97 -10.65
N ILE A 347 -8.18 -20.06 -9.32
CA ILE A 347 -8.60 -21.30 -8.66
C ILE A 347 -10.07 -21.63 -8.96
N ASP A 348 -10.40 -22.91 -9.02
CA ASP A 348 -11.78 -23.38 -8.96
C ASP A 348 -12.16 -23.66 -7.49
N ILE A 349 -13.15 -22.94 -6.99
CA ILE A 349 -13.63 -23.05 -5.60
C ILE A 349 -14.28 -24.41 -5.34
N ASN A 350 -14.89 -25.01 -6.37
CA ASN A 350 -15.58 -26.29 -6.27
C ASN A 350 -14.60 -27.46 -6.23
N PHE A 351 -13.37 -27.26 -6.70
CA PHE A 351 -12.34 -28.28 -6.72
C PHE A 351 -11.48 -28.24 -5.45
N LYS A 352 -11.74 -29.18 -4.52
CA LYS A 352 -11.12 -29.25 -3.17
C LYS A 352 -9.72 -29.91 -3.17
N GLU A 353 -8.90 -29.58 -4.15
CA GLU A 353 -7.48 -29.96 -4.17
C GLU A 353 -6.58 -28.73 -4.32
N THR A 354 -5.30 -28.87 -3.97
CA THR A 354 -4.35 -27.76 -4.04
C THR A 354 -4.11 -27.37 -5.49
N GLN A 355 -4.42 -26.11 -5.78
CA GLN A 355 -4.33 -25.50 -7.11
C GLN A 355 -3.26 -24.40 -7.18
N ALA A 356 -2.86 -23.86 -6.04
CA ALA A 356 -1.79 -22.87 -5.94
C ALA A 356 -0.88 -23.13 -4.75
N LEU A 357 0.41 -22.95 -4.97
CA LEU A 357 1.46 -23.07 -3.96
C LEU A 357 2.20 -21.74 -3.84
N ILE A 358 2.30 -21.21 -2.61
CA ILE A 358 3.06 -20.00 -2.30
C ILE A 358 4.20 -20.38 -1.35
N LEU A 359 5.44 -20.08 -1.74
CA LEU A 359 6.62 -20.24 -0.92
C LEU A 359 7.00 -18.91 -0.27
N ALA A 360 7.29 -18.96 1.03
CA ALA A 360 7.79 -17.82 1.80
C ALA A 360 9.01 -18.23 2.66
N PRO A 361 10.00 -17.34 2.86
CA PRO A 361 11.23 -17.66 3.58
C PRO A 361 11.02 -17.96 5.06
N THR A 362 10.01 -17.36 5.70
CA THR A 362 9.77 -17.46 7.14
C THR A 362 8.37 -17.98 7.46
N ARG A 363 8.22 -18.53 8.66
CA ARG A 363 6.93 -19.08 9.13
C ARG A 363 5.92 -17.97 9.34
N GLU A 364 6.39 -16.87 9.89
CA GLU A 364 5.65 -15.66 10.21
C GLU A 364 5.08 -15.04 8.92
N LEU A 365 5.90 -14.93 7.87
CA LEU A 365 5.44 -14.43 6.58
C LEU A 365 4.42 -15.37 5.93
N ALA A 366 4.64 -16.68 5.97
CA ALA A 366 3.67 -17.66 5.45
C ALA A 366 2.30 -17.54 6.14
N GLN A 367 2.28 -17.38 7.46
CA GLN A 367 1.04 -17.18 8.22
C GLN A 367 0.37 -15.84 7.90
N GLN A 368 1.14 -14.77 7.69
CA GLN A 368 0.61 -13.48 7.26
C GLN A 368 -0.04 -13.57 5.89
N ILE A 369 0.62 -14.21 4.92
CA ILE A 369 0.08 -14.43 3.57
C ILE A 369 -1.21 -15.25 3.64
N GLN A 370 -1.25 -16.31 4.45
CA GLN A 370 -2.48 -17.10 4.64
C GLN A 370 -3.65 -16.22 5.11
N LYS A 371 -3.43 -15.35 6.11
CA LYS A 371 -4.46 -14.42 6.60
C LYS A 371 -4.94 -13.48 5.49
N VAL A 372 -4.02 -12.95 4.67
CA VAL A 372 -4.36 -12.09 3.54
C VAL A 372 -5.18 -12.83 2.49
N VAL A 373 -4.78 -14.04 2.10
CA VAL A 373 -5.51 -14.86 1.13
C VAL A 373 -6.93 -15.17 1.63
N LEU A 374 -7.07 -15.58 2.90
CA LEU A 374 -8.37 -15.87 3.49
C LEU A 374 -9.25 -14.61 3.57
N ALA A 375 -8.70 -13.48 4.02
CA ALA A 375 -9.43 -12.22 4.07
C ALA A 375 -9.88 -11.75 2.68
N LEU A 376 -9.03 -11.91 1.65
CA LEU A 376 -9.37 -11.56 0.28
C LEU A 376 -10.39 -12.51 -0.36
N GLY A 377 -10.42 -13.77 0.08
CA GLY A 377 -11.30 -14.82 -0.42
C GLY A 377 -12.50 -15.16 0.48
N ASP A 378 -12.79 -14.33 1.49
CA ASP A 378 -13.82 -14.61 2.52
C ASP A 378 -15.18 -14.94 1.90
N TYR A 379 -15.62 -14.13 0.92
CA TYR A 379 -16.87 -14.32 0.18
C TYR A 379 -16.82 -15.41 -0.90
N MET A 380 -15.67 -16.07 -1.08
CA MET A 380 -15.49 -17.15 -2.07
C MET A 380 -15.56 -18.53 -1.42
N GLY A 381 -15.53 -18.64 -0.09
CA GLY A 381 -15.43 -19.95 0.58
C GLY A 381 -14.14 -20.72 0.20
N VAL A 382 -13.06 -19.98 -0.10
CA VAL A 382 -11.75 -20.56 -0.39
C VAL A 382 -11.12 -21.13 0.87
N THR A 383 -10.41 -22.24 0.76
CA THR A 383 -9.57 -22.75 1.85
C THR A 383 -8.10 -22.49 1.54
N CYS A 384 -7.40 -21.97 2.55
CA CYS A 384 -5.97 -21.70 2.49
C CYS A 384 -5.31 -22.18 3.79
N TYR A 385 -4.13 -22.81 3.67
CA TYR A 385 -3.39 -23.37 4.80
C TYR A 385 -1.90 -23.00 4.77
N ALA A 386 -1.35 -22.59 5.92
CA ALA A 386 0.09 -22.37 6.09
C ALA A 386 0.79 -23.64 6.58
N CYS A 387 1.57 -24.26 5.70
CA CYS A 387 2.38 -25.45 5.93
C CYS A 387 3.82 -25.03 6.28
N VAL A 388 4.11 -24.90 7.58
CA VAL A 388 5.36 -24.30 8.09
C VAL A 388 6.10 -25.23 9.03
N GLY A 389 7.44 -25.14 9.07
CA GLY A 389 8.25 -25.93 10.01
C GLY A 389 7.91 -25.67 11.49
N GLY A 390 8.32 -26.57 12.38
CA GLY A 390 8.16 -26.42 13.83
C GLY A 390 6.77 -26.70 14.41
N THR A 391 5.77 -26.92 13.55
CA THR A 391 4.48 -27.53 13.93
C THR A 391 4.54 -29.05 13.77
N LYS A 392 3.58 -29.76 14.39
CA LYS A 392 3.45 -31.21 14.24
C LYS A 392 3.07 -31.55 12.79
N VAL A 393 3.88 -32.39 12.15
CA VAL A 393 3.65 -32.83 10.76
C VAL A 393 2.29 -33.52 10.59
N GLN A 394 1.81 -34.22 11.62
CA GLN A 394 0.50 -34.88 11.61
C GLN A 394 -0.67 -33.90 11.44
N ASP A 395 -0.54 -32.66 11.92
CA ASP A 395 -1.59 -31.65 11.77
C ASP A 395 -1.64 -31.13 10.33
N ASP A 396 -0.47 -30.94 9.70
CA ASP A 396 -0.36 -30.61 8.27
C ASP A 396 -0.96 -31.72 7.40
N MET A 397 -0.65 -32.98 7.72
CA MET A 397 -1.18 -34.15 7.01
C MET A 397 -2.70 -34.16 7.00
N LYS A 398 -3.32 -34.12 8.19
CA LYS A 398 -4.79 -34.10 8.33
C LYS A 398 -5.41 -32.94 7.57
N ARG A 399 -4.77 -31.77 7.62
CA ARG A 399 -5.32 -30.57 6.97
C ARG A 399 -5.24 -30.65 5.45
N LEU A 400 -4.10 -31.09 4.91
CA LEU A 400 -3.93 -31.27 3.46
C LEU A 400 -4.84 -32.37 2.91
N GLU A 401 -5.02 -33.47 3.64
CA GLU A 401 -5.95 -34.56 3.29
C GLU A 401 -7.42 -34.12 3.31
N SER A 402 -7.78 -33.17 4.19
CA SER A 402 -9.14 -32.60 4.24
C SER A 402 -9.51 -31.76 3.01
N GLY A 403 -8.56 -31.49 2.11
CA GLY A 403 -8.74 -30.72 0.89
C GLY A 403 -8.49 -29.24 1.12
N VAL A 404 -7.35 -28.75 0.61
CA VAL A 404 -6.95 -27.33 0.67
C VAL A 404 -6.68 -26.82 -0.74
N GLN A 405 -7.28 -25.69 -1.14
CA GLN A 405 -7.08 -25.13 -2.49
C GLN A 405 -5.80 -24.31 -2.64
N ILE A 406 -5.38 -23.59 -1.60
CA ILE A 406 -4.17 -22.77 -1.60
C ILE A 406 -3.27 -23.18 -0.44
N VAL A 407 -2.03 -23.58 -0.73
CA VAL A 407 -1.03 -23.86 0.30
C VAL A 407 0.00 -22.74 0.30
N VAL A 408 0.26 -22.17 1.48
CA VAL A 408 1.38 -21.26 1.73
C VAL A 408 2.38 -22.01 2.60
N GLY A 409 3.69 -21.92 2.37
CA GLY A 409 4.60 -22.65 3.24
C GLY A 409 6.07 -22.30 3.11
N THR A 410 6.84 -22.74 4.10
CA THR A 410 8.31 -22.65 4.07
C THR A 410 8.88 -23.77 3.20
N PRO A 411 9.93 -23.52 2.38
CA PRO A 411 10.46 -24.51 1.43
C PRO A 411 10.71 -25.89 2.02
N GLY A 412 11.35 -25.98 3.19
CA GLY A 412 11.66 -27.27 3.82
C GLY A 412 10.43 -28.12 4.16
N ARG A 413 9.38 -27.51 4.73
CA ARG A 413 8.15 -28.24 5.10
C ARG A 413 7.31 -28.60 3.87
N VAL A 414 7.23 -27.70 2.88
CA VAL A 414 6.55 -27.98 1.61
C VAL A 414 7.22 -29.13 0.87
N HIS A 415 8.55 -29.11 0.78
CA HIS A 415 9.32 -30.19 0.16
C HIS A 415 9.08 -31.55 0.83
N ASP A 416 9.06 -31.61 2.17
CA ASP A 416 8.73 -32.82 2.94
C ASP A 416 7.32 -33.33 2.61
N MET A 417 6.32 -32.44 2.56
CA MET A 417 4.94 -32.83 2.23
C MET A 417 4.76 -33.31 0.78
N LEU A 418 5.51 -32.73 -0.17
CA LEU A 418 5.55 -33.18 -1.56
C LEU A 418 6.24 -34.53 -1.71
N SER A 419 7.39 -34.71 -1.05
CA SER A 419 8.17 -35.96 -1.12
C SER A 419 7.41 -37.14 -0.55
N ARG A 420 6.61 -36.91 0.50
CA ARG A 420 5.71 -37.91 1.09
C ARG A 420 4.41 -38.12 0.30
N SER A 421 4.19 -37.40 -0.79
CA SER A 421 2.95 -37.42 -1.58
C SER A 421 1.67 -37.05 -0.80
N ILE A 422 1.82 -36.39 0.35
CA ILE A 422 0.70 -35.84 1.13
C ILE A 422 0.16 -34.60 0.41
N LEU A 423 1.07 -33.70 0.01
CA LEU A 423 0.73 -32.57 -0.85
C LEU A 423 0.70 -33.06 -2.30
N ARG A 424 -0.49 -33.10 -2.90
CA ARG A 424 -0.67 -33.54 -4.29
C ARG A 424 -0.30 -32.42 -5.25
N ARG A 425 0.75 -32.64 -6.05
CA ARG A 425 1.26 -31.65 -7.01
C ARG A 425 0.48 -31.59 -8.33
N LYS A 426 -0.27 -32.64 -8.67
CA LYS A 426 -0.89 -32.86 -9.99
C LYS A 426 -1.73 -31.67 -10.49
N ASN A 427 -2.44 -31.01 -9.58
CA ASN A 427 -3.39 -29.96 -9.92
C ASN A 427 -2.91 -28.55 -9.57
N ILE A 428 -1.64 -28.40 -9.16
CA ILE A 428 -1.04 -27.11 -8.88
C ILE A 428 -0.75 -26.40 -10.21
N LYS A 429 -1.46 -25.29 -10.45
CA LYS A 429 -1.36 -24.49 -11.68
C LYS A 429 -0.49 -23.25 -11.53
N MET A 430 -0.23 -22.84 -10.29
CA MET A 430 0.54 -21.64 -9.97
C MET A 430 1.51 -21.89 -8.82
N LEU A 431 2.75 -21.46 -8.99
CA LEU A 431 3.78 -21.42 -7.97
C LEU A 431 4.23 -19.97 -7.76
N VAL A 432 4.13 -19.47 -6.55
CA VAL A 432 4.58 -18.12 -6.17
C VAL A 432 5.77 -18.21 -5.23
N LEU A 433 6.81 -17.42 -5.49
CA LEU A 433 7.96 -17.25 -4.60
C LEU A 433 7.94 -15.81 -4.08
N ASP A 434 7.57 -15.62 -2.81
CA ASP A 434 7.61 -14.29 -2.16
C ASP A 434 8.92 -14.11 -1.39
N GLU A 435 9.51 -12.91 -1.46
CA GLU A 435 10.85 -12.60 -0.95
C GLU A 435 11.91 -13.60 -1.46
N ALA A 436 11.95 -13.79 -2.77
CA ALA A 436 12.84 -14.77 -3.42
C ALA A 436 14.34 -14.48 -3.18
N ASP A 437 14.73 -13.22 -2.98
CA ASP A 437 16.08 -12.85 -2.56
C ASP A 437 16.47 -13.45 -1.20
N GLU A 438 15.56 -13.48 -0.24
CA GLU A 438 15.80 -14.12 1.06
C GLU A 438 15.80 -15.64 0.96
N MET A 439 14.89 -16.20 0.16
CA MET A 439 14.81 -17.65 -0.06
C MET A 439 16.01 -18.23 -0.83
N LEU A 440 16.74 -17.42 -1.58
CA LEU A 440 17.88 -17.87 -2.37
C LEU A 440 19.24 -17.65 -1.69
N LYS A 441 19.25 -17.09 -0.47
CA LYS A 441 20.42 -17.09 0.42
C LYS A 441 20.72 -18.51 0.93
N GLU A 442 21.92 -18.71 1.45
CA GLU A 442 22.42 -20.02 1.88
C GLU A 442 21.41 -20.75 2.79
N GLY A 443 20.90 -21.91 2.35
CA GLY A 443 20.05 -22.81 3.15
C GLY A 443 18.79 -23.36 2.48
N PHE A 444 18.15 -22.63 1.54
CA PHE A 444 16.87 -23.06 0.93
C PHE A 444 16.94 -23.34 -0.59
N LYS A 445 18.07 -23.03 -1.24
CA LYS A 445 18.24 -23.11 -2.69
C LYS A 445 17.97 -24.51 -3.26
N GLU A 446 18.51 -25.56 -2.63
CA GLU A 446 18.32 -26.94 -3.06
C GLU A 446 16.87 -27.40 -2.85
N GLN A 447 16.25 -27.00 -1.75
CA GLN A 447 14.87 -27.36 -1.45
C GLN A 447 13.92 -26.72 -2.45
N ILE A 448 14.14 -25.45 -2.82
CA ILE A 448 13.37 -24.76 -3.86
C ILE A 448 13.56 -25.45 -5.21
N TYR A 449 14.79 -25.81 -5.56
CA TYR A 449 15.09 -26.57 -6.77
C TYR A 449 14.28 -27.88 -6.83
N ASN A 450 14.31 -28.66 -5.74
CA ASN A 450 13.60 -29.92 -5.67
C ASN A 450 12.08 -29.74 -5.74
N ILE A 451 11.52 -28.69 -5.12
CA ILE A 451 10.10 -28.36 -5.24
C ILE A 451 9.75 -28.10 -6.71
N PHE A 452 10.52 -27.27 -7.40
CA PHE A 452 10.29 -26.96 -8.83
C PHE A 452 10.32 -28.21 -9.71
N VAL A 453 11.31 -29.10 -9.53
CA VAL A 453 11.42 -30.35 -10.29
C VAL A 453 10.21 -31.27 -10.06
N MET A 454 9.54 -31.15 -8.91
CA MET A 454 8.33 -31.89 -8.61
C MET A 454 7.06 -31.24 -9.21
N MET A 455 7.09 -29.98 -9.62
CA MET A 455 5.89 -29.30 -10.15
C MET A 455 5.51 -29.79 -11.56
N PRO A 456 4.22 -29.65 -11.96
CA PRO A 456 3.80 -29.91 -13.34
C PRO A 456 4.51 -29.03 -14.37
N GLU A 457 4.64 -29.51 -15.62
CA GLU A 457 5.33 -28.78 -16.70
C GLU A 457 4.59 -27.50 -17.13
N ASP A 458 3.25 -27.46 -17.02
CA ASP A 458 2.41 -26.32 -17.44
C ASP A 458 2.10 -25.33 -16.30
N ILE A 459 2.95 -25.36 -15.25
CA ILE A 459 2.83 -24.48 -14.09
C ILE A 459 3.24 -23.05 -14.46
N GLN A 460 2.44 -22.08 -14.01
CA GLN A 460 2.85 -20.68 -14.04
C GLN A 460 3.66 -20.34 -12.80
N THR A 461 4.84 -19.76 -13.00
CA THR A 461 5.73 -19.32 -11.93
C THR A 461 5.72 -17.80 -11.78
N ILE A 462 5.49 -17.33 -10.56
CA ILE A 462 5.53 -15.91 -10.20
C ILE A 462 6.63 -15.73 -9.16
N LEU A 463 7.66 -14.97 -9.51
CA LEU A 463 8.77 -14.65 -8.62
C LEU A 463 8.68 -13.19 -8.19
N ILE A 464 8.68 -12.98 -6.88
CA ILE A 464 8.62 -11.65 -6.26
C ILE A 464 9.84 -11.46 -5.37
N SER A 465 10.55 -10.36 -5.60
CA SER A 465 11.78 -10.06 -4.86
C SER A 465 11.98 -8.57 -4.67
N ALA A 466 12.67 -8.15 -3.61
CA ALA A 466 13.06 -6.75 -3.45
C ALA A 466 14.26 -6.40 -4.34
N THR A 467 15.14 -7.38 -4.57
CA THR A 467 16.37 -7.23 -5.35
C THR A 467 16.42 -8.21 -6.53
N MET A 468 17.26 -7.94 -7.54
CA MET A 468 17.49 -8.82 -8.70
C MET A 468 18.97 -9.22 -8.76
N ALA A 469 19.46 -9.88 -7.71
CA ALA A 469 20.82 -10.40 -7.65
C ALA A 469 21.04 -11.52 -8.68
N THR A 470 22.32 -11.81 -8.98
CA THR A 470 22.71 -12.80 -10.00
C THR A 470 22.16 -14.19 -9.69
N GLU A 471 22.06 -14.56 -8.42
CA GLU A 471 21.49 -15.81 -7.94
C GLU A 471 20.03 -15.97 -8.37
N ILE A 472 19.24 -14.89 -8.25
CA ILE A 472 17.83 -14.86 -8.65
C ILE A 472 17.72 -14.99 -10.16
N LEU A 473 18.55 -14.25 -10.90
CA LEU A 473 18.60 -14.36 -12.36
C LEU A 473 18.95 -15.78 -12.81
N ASN A 474 19.86 -16.46 -12.13
CA ASN A 474 20.23 -17.84 -12.45
C ASN A 474 19.09 -18.84 -12.17
N VAL A 475 18.31 -18.62 -11.11
CA VAL A 475 17.12 -19.41 -10.83
C VAL A 475 16.05 -19.17 -11.89
N THR A 476 15.77 -17.91 -12.23
CA THR A 476 14.77 -17.57 -13.26
C THR A 476 15.08 -18.20 -14.62
N LYS A 477 16.35 -18.23 -15.04
CA LYS A 477 16.79 -18.85 -16.30
C LYS A 477 16.58 -20.37 -16.34
N ARG A 478 16.49 -21.03 -15.18
CA ARG A 478 16.37 -22.49 -15.08
C ARG A 478 14.91 -22.95 -14.98
N PHE A 479 14.03 -22.14 -14.38
CA PHE A 479 12.69 -22.58 -14.01
C PHE A 479 11.56 -21.77 -14.67
N MET A 480 11.90 -20.69 -15.36
CA MET A 480 10.89 -19.82 -15.97
C MET A 480 11.08 -19.78 -17.48
N ASP A 481 9.97 -19.85 -18.21
CA ASP A 481 9.95 -19.71 -19.66
C ASP A 481 9.57 -18.28 -20.05
N ASN A 482 10.47 -17.62 -20.77
CA ASN A 482 10.36 -16.24 -21.24
C ASN A 482 9.56 -15.29 -20.30
N PRO A 483 10.00 -15.13 -19.04
CA PRO A 483 9.19 -14.46 -18.05
C PRO A 483 9.07 -12.96 -18.32
N ILE A 484 7.87 -12.43 -18.11
CA ILE A 484 7.63 -11.00 -18.16
C ILE A 484 8.25 -10.35 -16.93
N LYS A 485 9.14 -9.38 -17.17
CA LYS A 485 9.92 -8.70 -16.13
C LYS A 485 9.29 -7.35 -15.83
N ILE A 486 8.65 -7.28 -14.67
CA ILE A 486 8.12 -6.05 -14.09
C ILE A 486 9.18 -5.55 -13.11
N LEU A 487 10.13 -4.79 -13.66
CA LEU A 487 11.20 -4.20 -12.88
C LEU A 487 10.80 -2.77 -12.53
N VAL A 488 10.58 -2.51 -11.25
CA VAL A 488 10.53 -1.12 -10.78
C VAL A 488 11.90 -0.52 -11.09
N LYS A 489 11.93 0.56 -11.88
CA LYS A 489 13.16 1.33 -12.10
C LYS A 489 13.81 1.54 -10.74
N LYS A 490 15.14 1.38 -10.66
CA LYS A 490 15.93 1.91 -9.54
C LYS A 490 15.67 3.42 -9.47
N GLU A 491 14.55 3.86 -8.92
CA GLU A 491 14.66 4.77 -7.81
C GLU A 491 15.42 3.93 -6.80
N GLU A 492 16.66 4.33 -6.53
CA GLU A 492 17.55 3.63 -5.62
C GLU A 492 16.73 3.20 -4.39
N LEU A 493 17.08 2.11 -3.72
CA LEU A 493 16.61 1.89 -2.35
C LEU A 493 17.16 3.07 -1.54
N THR A 494 16.49 4.21 -1.64
CA THR A 494 17.01 5.45 -1.15
C THR A 494 16.76 5.42 0.34
N LEU A 495 17.80 5.75 1.07
CA LEU A 495 17.68 6.17 2.45
C LEU A 495 17.00 7.56 2.52
N GLU A 496 16.38 8.01 1.42
CA GLU A 496 15.59 9.24 1.34
C GLU A 496 14.44 9.14 2.34
N GLY A 497 14.45 10.04 3.31
CA GLY A 497 13.52 10.04 4.42
C GLY A 497 14.04 9.37 5.69
N ILE A 498 15.18 8.67 5.68
CA ILE A 498 15.85 8.22 6.90
C ILE A 498 17.08 9.09 7.15
N ARG A 499 17.02 9.93 8.18
CA ARG A 499 18.22 10.65 8.65
C ARG A 499 19.10 9.66 9.40
N GLN A 500 20.35 9.56 8.96
CA GLN A 500 21.30 8.61 9.50
C GLN A 500 22.39 9.36 10.23
N PHE A 501 22.55 9.03 11.49
CA PHE A 501 23.59 9.55 12.34
C PHE A 501 24.49 8.43 12.84
N TYR A 502 25.71 8.79 13.18
CA TYR A 502 26.55 7.99 14.04
C TYR A 502 26.97 8.76 15.28
N ILE A 503 27.16 8.05 16.38
CA ILE A 503 27.81 8.55 17.59
C ILE A 503 29.11 7.76 17.75
N ASN A 504 30.22 8.46 17.79
CA ASN A 504 31.50 7.85 18.12
C ASN A 504 31.55 7.60 19.63
N VAL A 505 31.50 6.33 20.02
CA VAL A 505 31.54 5.91 21.44
C VAL A 505 32.94 5.60 21.91
N GLU A 506 33.93 5.65 21.01
CA GLU A 506 35.35 5.26 21.17
C GLU A 506 35.55 3.77 21.49
N ARG A 507 34.91 3.28 22.56
CA ARG A 507 35.06 1.93 23.11
C ARG A 507 33.71 1.28 23.36
N GLU A 508 33.67 -0.04 23.24
CA GLU A 508 32.47 -0.87 23.43
C GLU A 508 31.77 -0.66 24.78
N ASN A 509 32.54 -0.48 25.85
CA ASN A 509 32.00 -0.31 27.20
C ASN A 509 31.20 0.99 27.38
N ASN A 510 31.48 2.00 26.56
CA ASN A 510 30.83 3.31 26.66
C ASN A 510 29.43 3.31 26.02
N LYS A 511 29.11 2.33 25.16
CA LYS A 511 27.83 2.28 24.43
C LYS A 511 26.60 2.31 25.35
N LEU A 512 26.67 1.67 26.52
CA LEU A 512 25.54 1.64 27.45
C LEU A 512 25.27 3.01 28.06
N ASP A 513 26.32 3.71 28.46
CA ASP A 513 26.21 5.04 29.05
C ASP A 513 25.74 6.04 27.99
N THR A 514 26.31 5.99 26.79
CA THR A 514 25.83 6.79 25.64
C THR A 514 24.36 6.52 25.30
N LEU A 515 23.90 5.27 25.40
CA LEU A 515 22.49 4.95 25.20
C LEU A 515 21.61 5.63 26.25
N CYS A 516 22.03 5.63 27.51
CA CYS A 516 21.28 6.26 28.60
C CYS A 516 21.23 7.78 28.40
N ASP A 517 22.36 8.41 28.11
CA ASP A 517 22.46 9.85 27.82
C ASP A 517 21.52 10.25 26.68
N LEU A 518 21.41 9.40 25.66
CA LEU A 518 20.52 9.60 24.52
C LEU A 518 19.04 9.54 24.91
N TYR A 519 18.65 8.71 25.86
CA TYR A 519 17.28 8.70 26.40
C TYR A 519 17.00 9.85 27.38
N GLU A 520 18.02 10.39 28.04
CA GLU A 520 17.90 11.56 28.93
C GLU A 520 17.78 12.87 28.14
N THR A 521 18.52 12.99 27.03
CA THR A 521 18.56 14.20 26.20
C THR A 521 17.47 14.26 25.14
N MET A 522 16.88 13.12 24.76
CA MET A 522 15.89 13.04 23.68
C MET A 522 14.57 12.42 24.17
N SER A 523 13.44 13.00 23.75
CA SER A 523 12.12 12.45 24.04
C SER A 523 11.79 11.26 23.14
N ILE A 524 12.34 10.09 23.47
CA ILE A 524 12.16 8.87 22.68
C ILE A 524 10.87 8.16 23.07
N THR A 525 9.89 8.13 22.15
CA THR A 525 8.59 7.54 22.45
C THR A 525 8.57 6.03 22.34
N LYS A 526 9.09 5.50 21.23
CA LYS A 526 9.35 4.09 20.98
C LYS A 526 10.60 3.93 20.12
N ALA A 527 11.44 2.95 20.45
CA ALA A 527 12.65 2.65 19.69
C ALA A 527 12.86 1.15 19.53
N VAL A 528 13.55 0.79 18.45
CA VAL A 528 14.08 -0.56 18.24
C VAL A 528 15.59 -0.49 18.31
N ILE A 529 16.18 -1.34 19.14
CA ILE A 529 17.63 -1.43 19.35
C ILE A 529 18.11 -2.76 18.79
N PHE A 530 19.05 -2.71 17.86
CA PHE A 530 19.64 -3.89 17.25
C PHE A 530 21.01 -4.22 17.84
N CYS A 531 21.19 -5.48 18.22
CA CYS A 531 22.46 -6.04 18.66
C CYS A 531 22.84 -7.25 17.77
N ASN A 532 24.13 -7.52 17.63
CA ASN A 532 24.60 -8.62 16.77
C ASN A 532 24.42 -9.99 17.44
N THR A 533 24.45 -10.06 18.77
CA THR A 533 24.46 -11.34 19.51
C THR A 533 23.37 -11.42 20.58
N ARG A 534 22.88 -12.64 20.85
CA ARG A 534 21.90 -12.91 21.91
C ARG A 534 22.37 -12.48 23.29
N ARG A 535 23.65 -12.73 23.59
CA ARG A 535 24.27 -12.34 24.86
C ARG A 535 24.20 -10.83 25.08
N LYS A 536 24.38 -10.04 24.02
CA LYS A 536 24.27 -8.58 24.08
C LYS A 536 22.83 -8.14 24.31
N VAL A 537 21.86 -8.79 23.66
CA VAL A 537 20.43 -8.52 23.90
C VAL A 537 20.06 -8.80 25.35
N GLU A 538 20.45 -9.95 25.91
CA GLU A 538 20.20 -10.32 27.31
C GLU A 538 20.83 -9.30 28.27
N PHE A 539 22.12 -8.98 28.06
CA PHE A 539 22.84 -7.97 28.84
C PHE A 539 22.15 -6.60 28.81
N LEU A 540 21.79 -6.11 27.62
CA LEU A 540 21.20 -4.79 27.47
C LEU A 540 19.79 -4.73 28.09
N THR A 541 19.02 -5.82 27.96
CA THR A 541 17.70 -5.95 28.58
C THR A 541 17.79 -5.86 30.10
N GLU A 542 18.74 -6.59 30.71
CA GLU A 542 18.97 -6.54 32.16
C GLU A 542 19.37 -5.13 32.62
N LYS A 543 20.33 -4.51 31.93
CA LYS A 543 20.87 -3.20 32.30
C LYS A 543 19.88 -2.05 32.14
N LEU A 544 19.01 -2.10 31.14
CA LEU A 544 17.98 -1.09 30.96
C LEU A 544 16.79 -1.33 31.89
N SER A 545 16.39 -2.59 32.13
CA SER A 545 15.33 -2.90 33.09
C SER A 545 15.71 -2.50 34.52
N ALA A 546 16.99 -2.68 34.90
CA ALA A 546 17.52 -2.23 36.20
C ALA A 546 17.54 -0.69 36.38
N ARG A 547 17.35 0.06 35.28
CA ARG A 547 17.22 1.53 35.27
C ARG A 547 15.77 1.97 34.99
N ASP A 548 14.80 1.11 35.29
CA ASP A 548 13.36 1.35 35.16
C ASP A 548 12.85 1.61 33.72
N PHE A 549 13.62 1.26 32.69
CA PHE A 549 13.10 1.27 31.32
C PHE A 549 12.15 0.09 31.08
N THR A 550 11.02 0.35 30.40
CA THR A 550 10.12 -0.70 29.93
C THR A 550 10.66 -1.31 28.63
N VAL A 551 11.28 -2.48 28.75
CA VAL A 551 11.98 -3.15 27.65
C VAL A 551 11.35 -4.51 27.34
N SER A 552 11.20 -4.82 26.06
CA SER A 552 11.01 -6.19 25.59
C SER A 552 12.17 -6.62 24.70
N ALA A 553 12.47 -7.91 24.67
CA ALA A 553 13.60 -8.45 23.92
C ALA A 553 13.20 -9.62 23.05
N ILE A 554 13.68 -9.68 21.81
CA ILE A 554 13.34 -10.74 20.86
C ILE A 554 14.59 -11.34 20.21
N CYS A 555 14.70 -12.68 20.26
CA CYS A 555 15.86 -13.45 19.82
C CYS A 555 15.48 -14.69 18.97
N GLY A 556 16.41 -15.18 18.16
CA GLY A 556 16.19 -16.23 17.16
C GLY A 556 15.72 -17.61 17.68
N ASN A 557 15.93 -17.92 18.96
CA ASN A 557 15.58 -19.22 19.55
C ASN A 557 14.39 -19.15 20.54
N MET A 558 13.60 -18.07 20.53
CA MET A 558 12.43 -17.94 21.38
C MET A 558 11.23 -18.71 20.83
N ASP A 559 10.42 -19.26 21.73
CA ASP A 559 9.16 -19.90 21.37
C ASP A 559 8.19 -18.90 20.74
N GLN A 560 7.40 -19.38 19.79
CA GLN A 560 6.51 -18.54 18.99
C GLN A 560 5.49 -17.78 19.85
N LYS A 561 4.97 -18.43 20.90
CA LYS A 561 3.98 -17.84 21.81
C LYS A 561 4.57 -16.64 22.58
N ASP A 562 5.84 -16.74 22.96
CA ASP A 562 6.54 -15.68 23.68
C ASP A 562 6.81 -14.50 22.74
N ARG A 563 7.20 -14.78 21.49
CA ARG A 563 7.36 -13.74 20.46
C ARG A 563 6.08 -12.96 20.23
N GLU A 564 4.94 -13.65 20.10
CA GLU A 564 3.64 -12.99 19.90
C GLU A 564 3.24 -12.12 21.09
N THR A 565 3.53 -12.59 22.31
CA THR A 565 3.27 -11.84 23.54
C THR A 565 4.11 -10.57 23.61
N ILE A 566 5.42 -10.68 23.39
CA ILE A 566 6.36 -9.56 23.36
C ILE A 566 6.00 -8.53 22.28
N MET A 567 5.63 -9.01 21.10
CA MET A 567 5.18 -8.13 20.02
C MET A 567 3.88 -7.41 20.35
N LYS A 568 2.96 -8.06 21.08
CA LYS A 568 1.73 -7.43 21.56
C LYS A 568 2.02 -6.34 22.60
N GLU A 569 2.93 -6.59 23.53
CA GLU A 569 3.38 -5.61 24.53
C GLU A 569 4.01 -4.39 23.86
N PHE A 570 4.92 -4.60 22.91
CA PHE A 570 5.57 -3.50 22.22
C PHE A 570 4.61 -2.69 21.34
N ARG A 571 3.70 -3.37 20.63
CA ARG A 571 2.67 -2.69 19.80
C ARG A 571 1.70 -1.88 20.64
N SER A 572 1.21 -2.45 21.73
CA SER A 572 0.31 -1.74 22.66
C SER A 572 1.00 -0.55 23.36
N GLY A 573 2.33 -0.58 23.45
CA GLY A 573 3.13 0.45 24.11
C GLY A 573 3.41 0.15 25.59
N SER A 574 3.07 -1.05 26.05
CA SER A 574 3.48 -1.56 27.37
C SER A 574 5.00 -1.60 27.51
N SER A 575 5.71 -1.88 26.42
CA SER A 575 7.14 -1.62 26.30
C SER A 575 7.42 -0.52 25.28
N ARG A 576 8.38 0.35 25.62
CA ARG A 576 8.83 1.45 24.77
C ARG A 576 10.09 1.11 24.00
N ILE A 577 10.87 0.15 24.49
CA ILE A 577 12.12 -0.31 23.87
C ILE A 577 11.95 -1.77 23.45
N LEU A 578 12.21 -2.06 22.17
CA LEU A 578 12.35 -3.43 21.68
C LEU A 578 13.81 -3.69 21.32
N ILE A 579 14.45 -4.64 22.00
CA ILE A 579 15.82 -5.07 21.69
C ILE A 579 15.77 -6.34 20.85
N ALA A 580 16.49 -6.38 19.73
CA ALA A 580 16.42 -7.50 18.79
C ALA A 580 17.79 -7.88 18.18
N THR A 581 17.94 -9.16 17.84
CA THR A 581 19.04 -9.64 16.99
C THR A 581 18.74 -9.50 15.49
N ASP A 582 19.77 -9.46 14.65
CA ASP A 582 19.68 -9.40 13.17
C ASP A 582 18.70 -10.37 12.51
N LEU A 583 18.61 -11.61 13.03
CA LEU A 583 17.75 -12.64 12.50
C LEU A 583 16.27 -12.22 12.45
N LEU A 584 15.90 -11.21 13.25
CA LEU A 584 14.55 -10.70 13.39
C LEU A 584 14.36 -9.30 12.78
N ALA A 585 15.42 -8.66 12.28
CA ALA A 585 15.29 -7.40 11.52
C ALA A 585 14.43 -7.58 10.23
N ARG A 586 14.33 -8.82 9.76
CA ARG A 586 13.51 -9.25 8.63
C ARG A 586 12.23 -9.91 9.16
N GLY A 587 11.07 -9.25 8.99
CA GLY A 587 9.77 -9.84 9.29
C GLY A 587 9.08 -9.35 10.57
N ILE A 588 9.75 -8.62 11.47
CA ILE A 588 9.02 -7.91 12.52
C ILE A 588 8.23 -6.76 11.88
N ASP A 589 6.92 -6.90 11.90
CA ASP A 589 5.96 -5.86 11.55
C ASP A 589 5.78 -4.93 12.75
N VAL A 590 6.80 -4.08 13.00
CA VAL A 590 6.67 -2.89 13.87
C VAL A 590 6.40 -1.68 12.99
N GLN A 591 5.14 -1.50 12.61
CA GLN A 591 4.69 -0.22 12.08
C GLN A 591 4.68 0.75 13.27
N GLN A 592 5.25 1.95 13.13
CA GLN A 592 5.29 3.06 14.12
C GLN A 592 6.58 3.25 14.98
N VAL A 593 7.77 2.91 14.48
CA VAL A 593 9.03 3.25 15.18
C VAL A 593 9.65 4.49 14.55
N ASN A 594 9.89 5.53 15.34
CA ASN A 594 10.50 6.78 14.85
C ASN A 594 12.03 6.74 14.89
N ILE A 595 12.61 5.92 15.79
CA ILE A 595 14.06 5.82 16.01
C ILE A 595 14.50 4.36 15.99
N VAL A 596 15.46 4.06 15.11
CA VAL A 596 16.19 2.79 15.10
C VAL A 596 17.60 3.04 15.62
N ILE A 597 18.01 2.29 16.63
CA ILE A 597 19.36 2.38 17.19
C ILE A 597 20.10 1.09 16.84
N ASN A 598 21.17 1.21 16.05
CA ASN A 598 22.13 0.15 15.86
C ASN A 598 23.15 0.24 17.01
N TYR A 599 22.90 -0.50 18.08
CA TYR A 599 23.83 -0.61 19.21
C TYR A 599 25.13 -1.27 18.77
N ASP A 600 25.01 -2.29 17.90
CA ASP A 600 26.14 -2.86 17.16
C ASP A 600 25.95 -2.59 15.67
N ILE A 601 26.99 -2.22 14.93
CA ILE A 601 26.93 -2.15 13.47
C ILE A 601 26.70 -3.56 12.90
N PRO A 602 25.81 -3.73 11.91
CA PRO A 602 25.56 -5.05 11.32
C PRO A 602 26.82 -5.61 10.66
N ASN A 603 27.13 -6.88 10.96
CA ASN A 603 28.25 -7.60 10.37
C ASN A 603 28.15 -7.76 8.84
N ASN A 604 26.93 -7.71 8.29
CA ASN A 604 26.69 -7.74 6.85
C ASN A 604 26.00 -6.44 6.43
N ARG A 605 26.62 -5.70 5.50
CA ARG A 605 26.08 -4.46 4.92
C ARG A 605 24.64 -4.60 4.42
N GLU A 606 24.26 -5.76 3.88
CA GLU A 606 22.87 -5.98 3.42
C GLU A 606 21.86 -5.92 4.57
N ASN A 607 22.24 -6.31 5.79
CA ASN A 607 21.35 -6.25 6.95
C ASN A 607 21.05 -4.80 7.36
N TYR A 608 21.94 -3.86 7.05
CA TYR A 608 21.82 -2.45 7.45
C TYR A 608 20.49 -1.84 7.00
N ILE A 609 20.14 -1.98 5.72
CA ILE A 609 18.89 -1.43 5.19
C ILE A 609 17.64 -2.10 5.80
N HIS A 610 17.71 -3.38 6.17
CA HIS A 610 16.58 -4.06 6.79
C HIS A 610 16.34 -3.62 8.24
N ARG A 611 17.42 -3.26 8.95
CA ARG A 611 17.33 -2.69 10.31
C ARG A 611 16.71 -1.30 10.27
N ILE A 612 17.27 -0.40 9.45
CA ILE A 612 16.87 1.02 9.47
C ILE A 612 15.64 1.31 8.62
N GLY A 613 15.32 0.46 7.63
CA GLY A 613 14.13 0.53 6.77
C GLY A 613 12.79 0.31 7.50
N ARG A 614 12.80 0.31 8.83
CA ARG A 614 11.63 0.31 9.71
C ARG A 614 11.19 1.74 10.10
N GLY A 615 12.11 2.70 10.10
CA GLY A 615 11.84 4.10 10.45
C GLY A 615 11.35 4.98 9.31
N GLY A 616 11.56 4.59 8.04
CA GLY A 616 11.25 5.41 6.86
C GLY A 616 9.99 5.01 6.08
N ARG A 617 9.20 4.04 6.57
CA ARG A 617 8.04 3.54 5.83
C ARG A 617 6.90 4.57 5.82
N PHE A 618 6.17 4.63 4.70
CA PHE A 618 5.02 5.54 4.51
C PHE A 618 5.38 7.04 4.49
N GLY A 619 6.62 7.37 4.13
CA GLY A 619 7.10 8.74 4.00
C GLY A 619 7.23 9.49 5.33
N ARG A 620 7.40 8.77 6.44
CA ARG A 620 7.81 9.33 7.73
C ARG A 620 9.31 9.58 7.73
N ARG A 621 9.77 10.67 8.37
CA ARG A 621 11.19 10.87 8.62
C ARG A 621 11.62 9.92 9.74
N GLY A 622 12.36 8.87 9.40
CA GLY A 622 12.96 7.98 10.38
C GLY A 622 14.32 8.50 10.80
N VAL A 623 14.71 8.26 12.06
CA VAL A 623 16.10 8.47 12.49
C VAL A 623 16.75 7.13 12.74
N ALA A 624 17.91 6.92 12.13
CA ALA A 624 18.79 5.78 12.39
C ALA A 624 20.05 6.28 13.09
N ILE A 625 20.35 5.74 14.26
CA ILE A 625 21.51 6.12 15.06
C ILE A 625 22.44 4.91 15.17
N ASN A 626 23.69 5.08 14.75
CA ASN A 626 24.70 4.04 14.76
C ASN A 626 25.72 4.31 15.85
N PHE A 627 25.91 3.39 16.79
CA PHE A 627 27.03 3.47 17.72
C PHE A 627 28.27 2.89 17.06
N VAL A 628 29.33 3.71 17.00
CA VAL A 628 30.54 3.41 16.25
C VAL A 628 31.73 3.43 17.21
N THR A 629 32.41 2.30 17.33
CA THR A 629 33.74 2.22 17.94
C THR A 629 34.83 2.47 16.90
N GLU A 630 36.09 2.59 17.33
CA GLU A 630 37.21 2.76 16.38
C GLU A 630 37.31 1.58 15.38
N GLU A 631 36.98 0.36 15.82
CA GLU A 631 36.99 -0.86 15.00
C GLU A 631 35.86 -0.87 13.94
N ASP A 632 34.71 -0.27 14.27
CA ASP A 632 33.52 -0.23 13.42
C ASP A 632 33.65 0.76 12.24
N ARG A 633 34.64 1.67 12.27
CA ARG A 633 34.82 2.73 11.25
C ARG A 633 35.01 2.18 9.83
N SER A 634 35.67 1.04 9.70
CA SER A 634 35.86 0.38 8.40
C SER A 634 34.53 -0.10 7.84
N VAL A 635 33.74 -0.79 8.66
CA VAL A 635 32.41 -1.32 8.30
C VAL A 635 31.42 -0.21 7.99
N LEU A 636 31.44 0.90 8.75
CA LEU A 636 30.60 2.07 8.47
C LEU A 636 30.90 2.68 7.10
N ARG A 637 32.19 2.83 6.75
CA ARG A 637 32.61 3.32 5.42
C ARG A 637 32.19 2.39 4.30
N ASP A 638 32.29 1.07 4.52
CA ASP A 638 31.83 0.08 3.54
C ASP A 638 30.31 0.19 3.29
N ILE A 639 29.53 0.48 4.33
CA ILE A 639 28.09 0.73 4.23
C ILE A 639 27.82 2.03 3.45
N GLU A 640 28.51 3.12 3.77
CA GLU A 640 28.40 4.41 3.07
C GLU A 640 28.70 4.28 1.57
N GLN A 641 29.79 3.58 1.22
CA GLN A 641 30.17 3.34 -0.17
C GLN A 641 29.17 2.45 -0.90
N PHE A 642 28.71 1.36 -0.28
CA PHE A 642 27.79 0.42 -0.91
C PHE A 642 26.44 1.04 -1.21
N TYR A 643 25.92 1.87 -0.30
CA TYR A 643 24.62 2.54 -0.45
C TYR A 643 24.72 3.95 -1.04
N ASN A 644 25.92 4.40 -1.42
CA ASN A 644 26.19 5.74 -1.92
C ASN A 644 25.55 6.83 -1.03
N THR A 645 25.73 6.70 0.29
CA THR A 645 25.13 7.56 1.30
C THR A 645 26.20 8.14 2.22
N ARG A 646 25.83 9.17 2.98
CA ARG A 646 26.70 9.76 4.00
C ARG A 646 26.00 9.74 5.34
N ILE A 647 26.60 9.06 6.31
CA ILE A 647 26.11 8.95 7.68
C ILE A 647 26.80 10.07 8.46
N GLN A 648 26.01 11.04 8.91
CA GLN A 648 26.55 12.24 9.56
C GLN A 648 26.88 11.95 11.03
N GLU A 649 27.88 12.62 11.58
CA GLU A 649 28.06 12.60 13.03
C GLU A 649 26.87 13.28 13.68
N MET A 650 26.37 12.71 14.77
CA MET A 650 25.20 13.25 15.47
C MET A 650 25.54 14.63 16.06
N PRO A 651 24.80 15.69 15.70
CA PRO A 651 25.05 17.02 16.27
C PRO A 651 24.65 17.06 17.74
N MET A 652 25.16 18.02 18.52
CA MET A 652 24.80 18.13 19.95
C MET A 652 23.33 18.56 20.17
N SER A 653 22.70 19.25 19.22
CA SER A 653 21.27 19.60 19.25
C SER A 653 20.52 18.72 18.25
N VAL A 654 19.83 17.68 18.73
CA VAL A 654 19.11 16.70 17.88
C VAL A 654 17.60 16.88 17.94
N ALA A 655 17.10 17.77 18.81
CA ALA A 655 15.67 18.07 18.95
C ALA A 655 15.03 18.52 17.64
N ASP A 656 15.77 19.25 16.79
CA ASP A 656 15.30 19.73 15.48
C ASP A 656 15.21 18.64 14.40
N PHE A 657 15.77 17.45 14.67
CA PHE A 657 15.87 16.34 13.73
C PHE A 657 14.87 15.21 13.99
N LEU A 658 14.22 15.21 15.17
CA LEU A 658 13.11 14.35 15.57
C LEU A 658 11.75 15.04 15.38
#